data_AF-A0A0Q9U3P2-F1
#
_entry.id   AF-A0A0Q9U3P2-F1
#
_cell.length_a   1.000
_cell.length_b   1.000
_cell.length_c   1.000
_cell.angle_alpha   90.00
_cell.angle_beta   90.00
_cell.angle_gamma   90.00
#
_symmetry.space_group_name_H-M   'P 1'
#
loop_
_entity.id
_entity.type
_entity.pdbx_description
1 polymer ?
#
loop_
_entity_poly.entity_id
_entity_poly.type
_entity_poly.pdbx_seq_one_letter_code
_entity_poly.pdbx_strand_id
1 'polypeptide(L)'
;MTVYFQEQESAHYRFGDNDAEILKVLAQRYIGANPQAGFVYRTFHQSGVLQNKEGLYEIDLSQRFPSAKPGQWAYGAGVVWSDEERNLDIIIRCLGPVRFFFNGSLTYRSNVIDEMSPDASVKLNVTFTKGWNTLFIKMKHTPAGFGCLIGSDEAKVRILNVLAPFKERQGKAGWVFSAPVDKDMVPDETALPDLLSYEQNSGLSWFPGYQWNEEERELPSLERMYGRQPGKLAFAWTRFRQHLAGSHPVNMVITSSGPITVWINGKETVKENKAGHYAFEFPLSNGVYDLLVKSVCGEGVWGYTLTASIGGAPIDLYAPHQVHGSGDAAWLYVGPFQAEAEPELSDLQRTDRLYATTREVKEKADYAYWRLDLPHAWIRPYYENSMLSNKWTVGTMTNYARWDYPLGVTIYGLLQTGRFLHRPDMIRYATEHVQACTDMFDYSLWDAEQYGFPAINQQLVMMKMLDNCGSFGSAMLEAYRECGDNAFLPVASRIADFMLNKLERREDGAFYRTCPGEYSADTMWADDLYMSTPFLRRYAEISGDARALDEAAKQFLRFRNYLFMPEQRIMSHVYDFKYGRATGIPWGRGNGWVLFSLTEVLEVLPETHEDRAALLEFFNELCEGYLVLQSDSGLWHQVLNASETYLEASCTAMFAYAFARGVRFSWLREPNRYAEAAFLAWNGLSRIAIDRQGNVHGVCSGSRYAFHPEYYNEDLRTVTNDNHGIGIMMLAGTEVAKLKGYLSS
;
A
#
# COMPACT_ATOMS: atom_id res chain seq x y z
N MET A 1 30.73 12.04 -18.76
CA MET A 1 29.70 12.91 -18.17
C MET A 1 28.36 12.23 -18.40
N THR A 2 27.63 11.87 -17.34
CA THR A 2 26.30 11.26 -17.48
C THR A 2 25.33 12.33 -17.98
N VAL A 3 24.68 12.08 -19.12
CA VAL A 3 23.70 13.00 -19.72
C VAL A 3 22.38 12.24 -19.82
N TYR A 4 21.37 12.67 -19.07
CA TYR A 4 20.03 12.06 -19.11
C TYR A 4 19.12 12.67 -20.18
N PHE A 5 19.32 13.95 -20.48
CA PHE A 5 18.58 14.73 -21.47
C PHE A 5 19.44 15.90 -21.99
N GLN A 6 19.03 16.57 -23.06
CA GLN A 6 19.78 17.70 -23.62
C GLN A 6 19.65 18.95 -22.73
N GLU A 7 20.66 19.83 -22.69
CA GLU A 7 20.63 21.01 -21.80
C GLU A 7 19.37 21.88 -21.98
N GLN A 8 18.84 22.00 -23.21
CA GLN A 8 17.63 22.75 -23.53
C GLN A 8 16.34 22.14 -22.92
N GLU A 9 16.41 20.88 -22.53
CA GLU A 9 15.35 20.15 -21.85
C GLU A 9 15.44 20.32 -20.33
N SER A 10 16.53 20.84 -19.79
CA SER A 10 16.74 21.01 -18.34
C SER A 10 15.80 22.05 -17.72
N ALA A 11 15.48 21.84 -16.44
CA ALA A 11 14.77 22.82 -15.64
C ALA A 11 15.57 24.13 -15.52
N HIS A 12 16.89 24.04 -15.34
CA HIS A 12 17.76 25.21 -15.25
C HIS A 12 17.75 26.05 -16.55
N TYR A 13 17.80 25.43 -17.72
CA TYR A 13 17.70 26.16 -18.99
C TYR A 13 16.37 26.92 -19.10
N ARG A 14 15.27 26.32 -18.62
CA ARG A 14 13.93 26.91 -18.73
C ARG A 14 13.64 27.97 -17.67
N PHE A 15 14.10 27.77 -16.44
CA PHE A 15 13.70 28.53 -15.25
C PHE A 15 14.87 29.27 -14.59
N GLY A 16 16.11 29.05 -15.03
CA GLY A 16 17.32 29.65 -14.45
C GLY A 16 17.52 29.24 -12.98
N ASP A 17 17.84 30.22 -12.14
CA ASP A 17 18.00 30.05 -10.70
C ASP A 17 16.69 30.25 -9.91
N ASN A 18 15.53 30.21 -10.58
CA ASN A 18 14.23 30.30 -9.92
C ASN A 18 13.83 28.97 -9.29
N ASP A 19 14.39 28.70 -8.11
CA ASP A 19 14.15 27.47 -7.35
C ASP A 19 12.66 27.22 -7.09
N ALA A 20 11.87 28.28 -6.88
CA ALA A 20 10.44 28.16 -6.60
C ALA A 20 9.65 27.59 -7.79
N GLU A 21 9.96 28.01 -9.03
CA GLU A 21 9.32 27.46 -10.22
C GLU A 21 9.79 26.02 -10.51
N ILE A 22 11.05 25.68 -10.24
CA ILE A 22 11.56 24.31 -10.37
C ILE A 22 10.81 23.37 -9.39
N LEU A 23 10.72 23.76 -8.12
CA LEU A 23 10.01 23.02 -7.08
C LEU A 23 8.52 22.84 -7.40
N LYS A 24 7.88 23.89 -7.91
CA LYS A 24 6.48 23.87 -8.31
C LYS A 24 6.23 22.86 -9.43
N VAL A 25 7.08 22.84 -10.47
CA VAL A 25 6.93 21.91 -11.60
C VAL A 25 7.22 20.46 -11.15
N LEU A 26 8.22 20.22 -10.29
CA LEU A 26 8.47 18.91 -9.67
C LEU A 26 7.24 18.38 -8.93
N ALA A 27 6.69 19.18 -8.00
CA ALA A 27 5.53 18.78 -7.21
C ALA A 27 4.29 18.54 -8.09
N GLN A 28 4.02 19.42 -9.05
CA GLN A 28 2.89 19.29 -9.98
C GLN A 28 3.04 18.07 -10.89
N ARG A 29 4.26 17.74 -11.33
CA ARG A 29 4.52 16.55 -12.14
C ARG A 29 4.16 15.28 -11.38
N TYR A 30 4.59 15.18 -10.11
CA TYR A 30 4.25 14.04 -9.26
C TYR A 30 2.75 13.94 -9.00
N ILE A 31 2.10 15.04 -8.56
CA ILE A 31 0.65 15.03 -8.27
C ILE A 31 -0.15 14.68 -9.53
N GLY A 32 0.21 15.23 -10.69
CA GLY A 32 -0.46 14.95 -11.96
C GLY A 32 -0.30 13.50 -12.44
N ALA A 33 0.82 12.85 -12.11
CA ALA A 33 1.03 11.43 -12.41
C ALA A 33 0.32 10.49 -11.40
N ASN A 34 -0.05 10.99 -10.23
CA ASN A 34 -0.63 10.22 -9.13
C ASN A 34 -1.95 10.85 -8.67
N PRO A 35 -3.01 10.84 -9.50
CA PRO A 35 -4.29 11.43 -9.12
C PRO A 35 -4.86 10.74 -7.87
N GLN A 36 -5.76 11.44 -7.16
CA GLN A 36 -6.44 10.97 -5.94
C GLN A 36 -7.47 9.86 -6.22
N ALA A 37 -7.04 8.80 -6.88
CA ALA A 37 -7.80 7.58 -7.05
C ALA A 37 -7.49 6.67 -5.86
N GLY A 38 -8.48 6.46 -5.00
CA GLY A 38 -8.37 5.58 -3.84
C GLY A 38 -8.42 4.10 -4.19
N PHE A 39 -8.79 3.27 -3.23
CA PHE A 39 -8.88 1.82 -3.41
C PHE A 39 -9.98 1.42 -4.39
N VAL A 40 -9.74 0.33 -5.12
CA VAL A 40 -10.76 -0.32 -5.93
C VAL A 40 -11.48 -1.36 -5.09
N TYR A 41 -12.78 -1.15 -4.90
CA TYR A 41 -13.62 -2.10 -4.17
C TYR A 41 -14.12 -3.17 -5.12
N ARG A 42 -13.96 -4.43 -4.71
CA ARG A 42 -14.40 -5.59 -5.49
C ARG A 42 -15.28 -6.49 -4.63
N THR A 43 -16.18 -7.19 -5.31
CA THR A 43 -16.92 -8.30 -4.71
C THR A 43 -15.94 -9.43 -4.43
N PHE A 44 -15.92 -9.91 -3.20
CA PHE A 44 -15.02 -10.95 -2.71
C PHE A 44 -15.84 -12.04 -2.01
N HIS A 45 -15.61 -13.30 -2.36
CA HIS A 45 -16.34 -14.43 -1.80
C HIS A 45 -15.51 -15.13 -0.74
N GLN A 46 -15.95 -15.12 0.52
CA GLN A 46 -15.22 -15.74 1.63
C GLN A 46 -15.08 -17.26 1.46
N SER A 47 -16.03 -17.90 0.76
CA SER A 47 -15.99 -19.32 0.40
C SER A 47 -14.99 -19.65 -0.71
N GLY A 48 -14.41 -18.63 -1.37
CA GLY A 48 -13.40 -18.77 -2.41
C GLY A 48 -12.01 -19.15 -1.88
N VAL A 49 -10.99 -18.97 -2.73
CA VAL A 49 -9.59 -19.25 -2.39
C VAL A 49 -9.00 -18.08 -1.61
N LEU A 50 -8.64 -18.32 -0.35
CA LEU A 50 -8.04 -17.33 0.55
C LEU A 50 -6.52 -17.37 0.48
N GLN A 51 -5.88 -16.31 0.96
CA GLN A 51 -4.42 -16.26 1.09
C GLN A 51 -4.00 -16.65 2.52
N ASN A 52 -2.84 -17.29 2.66
CA ASN A 52 -2.21 -17.48 3.96
C ASN A 52 -1.43 -16.23 4.41
N LYS A 53 -0.79 -16.31 5.58
CA LYS A 53 0.03 -15.22 6.15
C LYS A 53 1.25 -14.84 5.31
N GLU A 54 1.64 -15.65 4.34
CA GLU A 54 2.74 -15.37 3.40
C GLU A 54 2.23 -14.70 2.12
N GLY A 55 0.91 -14.60 1.94
CA GLY A 55 0.28 -14.05 0.74
C GLY A 55 0.06 -15.08 -0.37
N LEU A 56 0.25 -16.37 -0.10
CA LEU A 56 -0.02 -17.44 -1.07
C LEU A 56 -1.49 -17.86 -1.02
N TYR A 57 -2.16 -17.89 -2.17
CA TYR A 57 -3.51 -18.43 -2.33
C TYR A 57 -3.52 -19.94 -2.10
N GLU A 58 -4.35 -20.42 -1.17
CA GLU A 58 -4.42 -21.82 -0.75
C GLU A 58 -5.54 -22.56 -1.48
N ILE A 59 -5.20 -23.24 -2.57
CA ILE A 59 -6.11 -24.12 -3.32
C ILE A 59 -5.96 -25.55 -2.77
N ASP A 60 -6.32 -25.74 -1.49
CA ASP A 60 -6.37 -27.07 -0.87
C ASP A 60 -7.70 -27.76 -1.21
N LEU A 61 -7.66 -28.67 -2.17
CA LEU A 61 -8.83 -29.39 -2.63
C LEU A 61 -9.11 -30.64 -1.80
N SER A 62 -8.14 -31.11 -1.02
CA SER A 62 -8.34 -32.21 -0.07
C SER A 62 -9.27 -31.77 1.05
N GLN A 63 -9.02 -30.56 1.57
CA GLN A 63 -9.88 -29.96 2.59
C GLN A 63 -11.27 -29.63 2.06
N ARG A 64 -11.37 -29.11 0.82
CA ARG A 64 -12.64 -28.70 0.22
C ARG A 64 -13.50 -29.86 -0.26
N PHE A 65 -12.86 -30.95 -0.70
CA PHE A 65 -13.54 -32.14 -1.20
C PHE A 65 -12.99 -33.41 -0.52
N PRO A 66 -13.30 -33.65 0.77
CA PRO A 66 -12.81 -34.82 1.50
C PRO A 66 -13.25 -36.17 0.90
N SER A 67 -14.31 -36.15 0.09
CA SER A 67 -14.85 -37.31 -0.62
C SER A 67 -14.23 -37.54 -2.01
N ALA A 68 -13.29 -36.70 -2.44
CA ALA A 68 -12.58 -36.88 -3.69
C ALA A 68 -11.83 -38.22 -3.69
N LYS A 69 -11.74 -38.87 -4.85
CA LYS A 69 -11.08 -40.17 -5.01
C LYS A 69 -9.71 -39.98 -5.65
N PRO A 70 -8.67 -40.74 -5.23
CA PRO A 70 -7.39 -40.73 -5.92
C PRO A 70 -7.57 -40.99 -7.43
N GLY A 71 -6.88 -40.21 -8.25
CA GLY A 71 -7.00 -40.27 -9.71
C GLY A 71 -7.92 -39.20 -10.32
N GLN A 72 -8.81 -38.60 -9.54
CA GLN A 72 -9.65 -37.49 -9.99
C GLN A 72 -8.84 -36.23 -10.29
N TRP A 73 -9.39 -35.40 -11.16
CA TRP A 73 -8.81 -34.12 -11.58
C TRP A 73 -9.64 -32.95 -11.09
N ALA A 74 -9.01 -31.82 -10.86
CA ALA A 74 -9.67 -30.55 -10.66
C ALA A 74 -8.80 -29.42 -11.22
N TYR A 75 -9.44 -28.27 -11.41
CA TYR A 75 -8.84 -27.15 -12.11
C TYR A 75 -8.94 -25.87 -11.28
N GLY A 76 -7.91 -25.04 -11.33
CA GLY A 76 -7.91 -23.68 -10.77
C GLY A 76 -7.75 -22.68 -11.91
N ALA A 77 -8.46 -21.56 -11.86
CA ALA A 77 -8.38 -20.53 -12.89
C ALA A 77 -8.47 -19.12 -12.32
N GLY A 78 -7.76 -18.20 -12.96
CA GLY A 78 -7.68 -16.79 -12.58
C GLY A 78 -7.22 -15.92 -13.74
N VAL A 79 -7.50 -14.62 -13.64
CA VAL A 79 -7.00 -13.61 -14.57
C VAL A 79 -6.38 -12.43 -13.82
N VAL A 80 -5.37 -11.83 -14.44
CA VAL A 80 -4.63 -10.68 -13.88
C VAL A 80 -4.48 -9.63 -14.96
N TRP A 81 -4.91 -8.41 -14.67
CA TRP A 81 -4.63 -7.25 -15.51
C TRP A 81 -3.21 -6.74 -15.24
N SER A 82 -2.51 -6.35 -16.30
CA SER A 82 -1.24 -5.61 -16.23
C SER A 82 -1.32 -4.38 -17.13
N ASP A 83 -0.98 -3.21 -16.60
CA ASP A 83 -1.00 -1.95 -17.37
C ASP A 83 0.13 -1.86 -18.40
N GLU A 84 1.19 -2.61 -18.14
CA GLU A 84 2.40 -2.69 -18.94
C GLU A 84 3.06 -4.07 -18.83
N GLU A 85 4.14 -4.26 -19.58
CA GLU A 85 4.96 -5.45 -19.45
C GLU A 85 5.72 -5.43 -18.12
N ARG A 86 5.62 -6.50 -17.33
CA ARG A 86 6.34 -6.60 -16.06
C ARG A 86 6.71 -8.04 -15.70
N ASN A 87 7.87 -8.19 -15.09
CA ASN A 87 8.34 -9.48 -14.57
C ASN A 87 7.95 -9.65 -13.10
N LEU A 88 7.44 -10.82 -12.76
CA LEU A 88 7.06 -11.19 -11.41
C LEU A 88 7.50 -12.62 -11.11
N ASP A 89 8.09 -12.82 -9.94
CA ASP A 89 8.38 -14.16 -9.44
C ASP A 89 7.14 -14.71 -8.72
N ILE A 90 6.64 -15.84 -9.20
CA ILE A 90 5.53 -16.60 -8.61
C ILE A 90 6.09 -17.78 -7.83
N ILE A 91 5.59 -17.97 -6.61
CA ILE A 91 5.85 -19.13 -5.77
C ILE A 91 4.73 -20.14 -5.97
N ILE A 92 5.09 -21.41 -6.18
CA ILE A 92 4.17 -22.56 -6.13
C ILE A 92 4.68 -23.58 -5.11
N ARG A 93 3.79 -24.03 -4.22
CA ARG A 93 4.01 -25.20 -3.35
C ARG A 93 2.94 -26.24 -3.66
N CYS A 94 3.36 -27.46 -3.96
CA CYS A 94 2.45 -28.51 -4.40
C CYS A 94 1.90 -29.29 -3.21
N LEU A 95 0.59 -29.51 -3.19
CA LEU A 95 -0.07 -30.47 -2.28
C LEU A 95 -0.33 -31.80 -3.00
N GLY A 96 0.10 -31.93 -4.26
CA GLY A 96 -0.09 -33.07 -5.14
C GLY A 96 0.35 -32.71 -6.55
N PRO A 97 0.15 -33.60 -7.55
CA PRO A 97 0.56 -33.33 -8.92
C PRO A 97 -0.13 -32.10 -9.51
N VAL A 98 0.68 -31.15 -10.00
CA VAL A 98 0.26 -29.84 -10.50
C VAL A 98 0.89 -29.55 -11.86
N ARG A 99 0.10 -28.97 -12.77
CA ARG A 99 0.59 -28.30 -13.97
C ARG A 99 0.05 -26.88 -14.01
N PHE A 100 0.93 -25.91 -14.17
CA PHE A 100 0.59 -24.49 -14.22
C PHE A 100 0.84 -23.94 -15.61
N PHE A 101 -0.18 -23.28 -16.14
CA PHE A 101 -0.21 -22.63 -17.43
C PHE A 101 -0.37 -21.13 -17.24
N PHE A 102 0.52 -20.37 -17.88
CA PHE A 102 0.50 -18.92 -17.90
C PHE A 102 0.34 -18.44 -19.34
N ASN A 103 -0.67 -17.60 -19.62
CA ASN A 103 -0.99 -17.12 -20.97
C ASN A 103 -1.09 -18.26 -22.01
N GLY A 104 -1.72 -19.35 -21.60
CA GLY A 104 -1.94 -20.54 -22.42
C GLY A 104 -0.74 -21.47 -22.60
N SER A 105 0.44 -21.10 -22.07
CA SER A 105 1.67 -21.90 -22.19
C SER A 105 1.96 -22.67 -20.90
N LEU A 106 2.37 -23.93 -21.00
CA LEU A 106 2.81 -24.71 -19.85
C LEU A 106 4.11 -24.11 -19.29
N THR A 107 4.05 -23.52 -18.10
CA THR A 107 5.20 -22.86 -17.46
C THR A 107 5.82 -23.74 -16.39
N TYR A 108 5.02 -24.61 -15.76
CA TYR A 108 5.52 -25.48 -14.71
C TYR A 108 4.74 -26.79 -14.62
N ARG A 109 5.48 -27.86 -14.30
CA ARG A 109 4.97 -29.20 -14.01
C ARG A 109 5.70 -29.72 -12.78
N SER A 110 4.95 -30.17 -11.78
CA SER A 110 5.51 -30.78 -10.58
C SER A 110 6.30 -32.05 -10.87
N ASN A 111 7.35 -32.26 -10.09
CA ASN A 111 8.06 -33.53 -10.01
C ASN A 111 7.82 -34.21 -8.65
N VAL A 112 8.35 -35.43 -8.47
CA VAL A 112 8.12 -36.23 -7.25
C VAL A 112 8.59 -35.53 -5.97
N ILE A 113 9.66 -34.73 -6.03
CA ILE A 113 10.16 -33.99 -4.87
C ILE A 113 9.16 -32.90 -4.48
N ASP A 114 8.69 -32.14 -5.47
CA ASP A 114 7.71 -31.08 -5.26
C ASP A 114 6.41 -31.63 -4.64
N GLU A 115 6.00 -32.83 -5.06
CA GLU A 115 4.76 -33.49 -4.63
C GLU A 115 4.83 -34.13 -3.24
N MET A 116 6.01 -34.60 -2.83
CA MET A 116 6.19 -35.38 -1.60
C MET A 116 6.77 -34.57 -0.44
N SER A 117 7.31 -33.38 -0.71
CA SER A 117 7.92 -32.51 0.31
C SER A 117 7.00 -31.33 0.62
N PRO A 118 6.38 -31.26 1.81
CA PRO A 118 5.46 -30.18 2.19
C PRO A 118 6.08 -28.77 2.10
N ASP A 119 7.39 -28.66 2.32
CA ASP A 119 8.13 -27.39 2.30
C ASP A 119 8.75 -27.08 0.93
N ALA A 120 8.57 -27.95 -0.08
CA ALA A 120 9.11 -27.70 -1.40
C ALA A 120 8.41 -26.49 -2.03
N SER A 121 9.21 -25.54 -2.47
CA SER A 121 8.76 -24.29 -3.04
C SER A 121 9.48 -24.03 -4.35
N VAL A 122 8.72 -23.85 -5.42
CA VAL A 122 9.25 -23.52 -6.74
C VAL A 122 9.03 -22.04 -7.01
N LYS A 123 10.09 -21.36 -7.45
CA LYS A 123 10.04 -19.95 -7.89
C LYS A 123 10.05 -19.91 -9.41
N LEU A 124 9.02 -19.33 -10.01
CA LEU A 124 8.82 -19.20 -11.44
C LEU A 124 8.87 -17.72 -11.81
N ASN A 125 9.78 -17.33 -12.70
CA ASN A 125 9.79 -16.00 -13.26
C ASN A 125 8.80 -15.94 -14.44
N VAL A 126 7.78 -15.09 -14.35
CA VAL A 126 6.80 -14.89 -15.43
C VAL A 126 6.77 -13.43 -15.87
N THR A 127 6.57 -13.22 -17.17
CA THR A 127 6.45 -11.89 -17.78
C THR A 127 4.98 -11.62 -18.12
N PHE A 128 4.34 -10.76 -17.33
CA PHE A 128 3.01 -10.26 -17.64
C PHE A 128 3.09 -9.32 -18.83
N THR A 129 2.19 -9.47 -19.79
CA THR A 129 2.04 -8.54 -20.91
C THR A 129 0.93 -7.53 -20.62
N LYS A 130 0.98 -6.38 -21.30
CA LYS A 130 -0.09 -5.38 -21.19
C LYS A 130 -1.44 -6.00 -21.55
N GLY A 131 -2.41 -5.87 -20.64
CA GLY A 131 -3.76 -6.41 -20.78
C GLY A 131 -4.04 -7.59 -19.83
N TRP A 132 -4.98 -8.44 -20.22
CA TRP A 132 -5.37 -9.61 -19.44
C TRP A 132 -4.37 -10.75 -19.63
N ASN A 133 -3.87 -11.25 -18.50
CA ASN A 133 -3.02 -12.43 -18.43
C ASN A 133 -3.81 -13.57 -17.76
N THR A 134 -3.73 -14.77 -18.31
CA THR A 134 -4.49 -15.95 -17.85
C THR A 134 -3.62 -16.87 -17.01
N LEU A 135 -4.19 -17.37 -15.92
CA LEU A 135 -3.58 -18.31 -15.00
C LEU A 135 -4.47 -19.54 -14.91
N PHE A 136 -3.95 -20.71 -15.28
CA PHE A 136 -4.70 -21.96 -15.24
C PHE A 136 -3.87 -23.07 -14.61
N ILE A 137 -4.49 -23.85 -13.71
CA ILE A 137 -3.82 -24.90 -12.94
C ILE A 137 -4.60 -26.19 -13.13
N LYS A 138 -3.93 -27.25 -13.59
CA LYS A 138 -4.44 -28.62 -13.55
C LYS A 138 -3.88 -29.32 -12.31
N MET A 139 -4.76 -29.92 -11.51
CA MET A 139 -4.39 -30.64 -10.29
C MET A 139 -4.96 -32.05 -10.34
N LYS A 140 -4.20 -33.02 -9.82
CA LYS A 140 -4.65 -34.41 -9.70
C LYS A 140 -4.67 -34.85 -8.25
N HIS A 141 -5.73 -35.51 -7.83
CA HIS A 141 -5.80 -36.09 -6.49
C HIS A 141 -4.95 -37.35 -6.39
N THR A 142 -4.13 -37.41 -5.35
CA THR A 142 -3.36 -38.59 -4.95
C THR A 142 -3.54 -38.85 -3.45
N PRO A 143 -3.18 -40.04 -2.94
CA PRO A 143 -3.20 -40.28 -1.50
C PRO A 143 -2.29 -39.34 -0.68
N ALA A 144 -1.29 -38.72 -1.31
CA ALA A 144 -0.41 -37.75 -0.66
C ALA A 144 -1.05 -36.34 -0.56
N GLY A 145 -2.03 -36.04 -1.41
CA GLY A 145 -2.81 -34.81 -1.34
C GLY A 145 -3.37 -34.35 -2.70
N PHE A 146 -4.01 -33.18 -2.66
CA PHE A 146 -4.74 -32.57 -3.77
C PHE A 146 -4.75 -31.04 -3.66
N GLY A 147 -4.07 -30.36 -4.58
CA GLY A 147 -4.08 -28.90 -4.61
C GLY A 147 -2.70 -28.27 -4.74
N CYS A 148 -2.64 -26.96 -4.51
CA CYS A 148 -1.39 -26.20 -4.39
C CYS A 148 -1.60 -24.88 -3.64
N LEU A 149 -0.48 -24.28 -3.24
CA LEU A 149 -0.41 -22.88 -2.84
C LEU A 149 0.28 -22.10 -3.97
N ILE A 150 -0.25 -20.93 -4.31
CA ILE A 150 0.31 -20.08 -5.37
C ILE A 150 0.22 -18.60 -5.01
N GLY A 151 1.28 -17.83 -5.23
CA GLY A 151 1.29 -16.39 -4.97
C GLY A 151 2.55 -15.71 -5.47
N SER A 152 2.70 -14.42 -5.25
CA SER A 152 3.95 -13.72 -5.56
C SER A 152 5.01 -13.95 -4.49
N ASP A 153 6.27 -14.02 -4.92
CA ASP A 153 7.41 -13.87 -4.03
C ASP A 153 7.38 -12.46 -3.42
N GLU A 154 7.72 -12.32 -2.13
CA GLU A 154 7.62 -11.05 -1.40
C GLU A 154 6.24 -10.36 -1.54
N ALA A 155 5.14 -11.10 -1.34
CA ALA A 155 3.76 -10.66 -1.59
C ALA A 155 3.34 -9.32 -0.93
N LYS A 156 4.06 -8.87 0.11
CA LYS A 156 3.87 -7.56 0.75
C LYS A 156 4.21 -6.36 -0.14
N VAL A 157 5.17 -6.56 -1.05
CA VAL A 157 5.71 -5.53 -1.95
C VAL A 157 5.34 -5.82 -3.40
N ARG A 158 5.32 -7.09 -3.78
CA ARG A 158 4.94 -7.54 -5.13
C ARG A 158 3.50 -8.04 -5.12
N ILE A 159 2.54 -7.13 -5.21
CA ILE A 159 1.12 -7.50 -5.11
C ILE A 159 0.67 -8.28 -6.35
N LEU A 160 0.09 -9.46 -6.11
CA LEU A 160 -0.60 -10.29 -7.09
C LEU A 160 -2.07 -10.46 -6.67
N ASN A 161 -2.92 -9.57 -7.14
CA ASN A 161 -4.37 -9.64 -6.99
C ASN A 161 -4.98 -10.41 -8.17
N VAL A 162 -5.41 -11.65 -7.93
CA VAL A 162 -6.09 -12.47 -8.94
C VAL A 162 -7.58 -12.16 -8.96
N LEU A 163 -8.14 -12.04 -10.17
CA LEU A 163 -9.57 -11.87 -10.39
C LEU A 163 -10.20 -13.15 -10.96
N ALA A 164 -11.49 -13.31 -10.70
CA ALA A 164 -12.25 -14.43 -11.21
C ALA A 164 -12.35 -14.34 -12.75
N PRO A 165 -12.08 -15.43 -13.48
CA PRO A 165 -12.25 -15.50 -14.93
C PRO A 165 -13.74 -15.57 -15.30
N PHE A 166 -14.01 -15.55 -16.59
CA PHE A 166 -15.33 -15.61 -17.22
C PHE A 166 -16.16 -14.32 -17.14
N LYS A 167 -17.01 -14.11 -18.14
CA LYS A 167 -17.83 -12.89 -18.28
C LYS A 167 -18.80 -12.70 -17.13
N GLU A 168 -19.40 -13.79 -16.65
CA GLU A 168 -20.39 -13.79 -15.56
C GLU A 168 -19.80 -13.37 -14.21
N ARG A 169 -18.47 -13.48 -14.06
CA ARG A 169 -17.75 -13.18 -12.82
C ARG A 169 -16.86 -11.95 -12.94
N GLN A 170 -16.96 -11.22 -14.04
CA GLN A 170 -16.09 -10.08 -14.34
C GLN A 170 -16.05 -9.08 -13.17
N GLY A 171 -14.83 -8.76 -12.74
CA GLY A 171 -14.58 -7.79 -11.68
C GLY A 171 -14.60 -8.34 -10.25
N LYS A 172 -15.04 -9.58 -10.04
CA LYS A 172 -14.98 -10.27 -8.74
C LYS A 172 -13.54 -10.67 -8.42
N ALA A 173 -13.14 -10.56 -7.16
CA ALA A 173 -11.81 -10.91 -6.69
C ALA A 173 -11.69 -12.40 -6.32
N GLY A 174 -10.50 -12.97 -6.52
CA GLY A 174 -10.14 -14.33 -6.13
C GLY A 174 -10.08 -15.32 -7.30
N TRP A 175 -9.50 -16.49 -7.01
CA TRP A 175 -9.48 -17.63 -7.94
C TRP A 175 -10.82 -18.35 -7.97
N VAL A 176 -11.10 -19.01 -9.10
CA VAL A 176 -12.13 -20.06 -9.17
C VAL A 176 -11.49 -21.43 -9.22
N PHE A 177 -12.21 -22.44 -8.72
CA PHE A 177 -11.78 -23.84 -8.76
C PHE A 177 -12.94 -24.76 -9.13
N SER A 178 -12.65 -25.89 -9.79
CA SER A 178 -13.69 -26.84 -10.21
C SER A 178 -13.98 -27.89 -9.14
N ALA A 179 -15.15 -28.53 -9.23
CA ALA A 179 -15.36 -29.83 -8.58
C ALA A 179 -14.36 -30.90 -9.10
N PRO A 180 -14.05 -31.95 -8.31
CA PRO A 180 -13.32 -33.11 -8.78
C PRO A 180 -14.09 -33.86 -9.86
N VAL A 181 -13.40 -34.27 -10.92
CA VAL A 181 -13.95 -35.02 -12.06
C VAL A 181 -13.14 -36.29 -12.33
N ASP A 182 -13.81 -37.35 -12.78
CA ASP A 182 -13.16 -38.67 -12.98
C ASP A 182 -12.24 -38.74 -14.20
N LYS A 183 -12.42 -37.84 -15.18
CA LYS A 183 -11.63 -37.78 -16.40
C LYS A 183 -10.92 -36.44 -16.50
N ASP A 184 -9.73 -36.43 -17.10
CA ASP A 184 -9.08 -35.17 -17.47
C ASP A 184 -9.91 -34.51 -18.58
N MET A 185 -10.57 -33.41 -18.24
CA MET A 185 -11.39 -32.59 -19.14
C MET A 185 -10.55 -31.69 -20.05
N VAL A 186 -9.24 -31.56 -19.79
CA VAL A 186 -8.30 -30.79 -20.61
C VAL A 186 -7.10 -31.66 -20.99
N PRO A 187 -7.30 -32.80 -21.69
CA PRO A 187 -6.22 -33.75 -21.98
C PRO A 187 -5.24 -33.21 -23.04
N ASP A 188 -5.71 -32.35 -23.94
CA ASP A 188 -4.89 -31.60 -24.88
C ASP A 188 -4.47 -30.27 -24.23
N GLU A 189 -3.21 -30.22 -23.82
CA GLU A 189 -2.62 -29.06 -23.14
C GLU A 189 -2.38 -27.87 -24.07
N THR A 190 -2.68 -28.00 -25.37
CA THR A 190 -2.71 -26.88 -26.33
C THR A 190 -4.11 -26.26 -26.50
N ALA A 191 -5.15 -26.91 -25.97
CA ALA A 191 -6.55 -26.51 -26.09
C ALA A 191 -7.16 -26.18 -24.71
N LEU A 192 -6.60 -25.17 -24.04
CA LEU A 192 -7.06 -24.73 -22.72
C LEU A 192 -8.41 -23.98 -22.79
N PRO A 193 -9.21 -23.98 -21.70
CA PRO A 193 -10.43 -23.18 -21.65
C PRO A 193 -10.16 -21.69 -21.86
N ASP A 194 -11.00 -21.03 -22.67
CA ASP A 194 -10.96 -19.57 -22.83
C ASP A 194 -11.51 -18.88 -21.57
N LEU A 195 -10.60 -18.43 -20.71
CA LEU A 195 -10.92 -17.79 -19.43
C LEU A 195 -11.56 -16.40 -19.58
N LEU A 196 -11.63 -15.83 -20.78
CA LEU A 196 -12.31 -14.55 -21.06
C LEU A 196 -13.68 -14.76 -21.73
N SER A 197 -14.08 -16.02 -21.92
CA SER A 197 -15.37 -16.42 -22.48
C SER A 197 -16.45 -16.58 -21.40
N TYR A 198 -17.59 -17.16 -21.79
CA TYR A 198 -18.65 -17.54 -20.86
C TYR A 198 -18.27 -18.82 -20.10
N GLU A 199 -18.60 -18.88 -18.81
CA GLU A 199 -18.26 -19.98 -17.90
C GLU A 199 -18.75 -21.34 -18.44
N GLN A 200 -19.95 -21.37 -19.02
CA GLN A 200 -20.57 -22.57 -19.60
C GLN A 200 -19.71 -23.22 -20.71
N ASN A 201 -18.89 -22.43 -21.42
CA ASN A 201 -18.05 -22.93 -22.50
C ASN A 201 -16.88 -23.77 -21.99
N SER A 202 -16.56 -23.71 -20.69
CA SER A 202 -15.51 -24.53 -20.08
C SER A 202 -15.91 -25.98 -19.84
N GLY A 203 -17.21 -26.29 -19.81
CA GLY A 203 -17.73 -27.63 -19.49
C GLY A 203 -17.48 -28.09 -18.04
N LEU A 204 -17.08 -27.17 -17.15
CA LEU A 204 -16.77 -27.44 -15.73
C LEU A 204 -17.71 -26.63 -14.83
N SER A 205 -17.99 -27.15 -13.63
CA SER A 205 -18.70 -26.42 -12.57
C SER A 205 -17.69 -25.71 -11.68
N TRP A 206 -17.78 -24.38 -11.57
CA TRP A 206 -16.81 -23.56 -10.86
C TRP A 206 -17.33 -22.98 -9.54
N PHE A 207 -16.45 -23.02 -8.55
CA PHE A 207 -16.63 -22.46 -7.22
C PHE A 207 -15.72 -21.23 -7.02
N PRO A 208 -16.06 -20.32 -6.10
CA PRO A 208 -17.28 -20.31 -5.29
C PRO A 208 -18.53 -20.04 -6.14
N GLY A 209 -19.69 -20.53 -5.71
CA GLY A 209 -20.96 -20.13 -6.31
C GLY A 209 -21.16 -18.62 -6.19
N TYR A 210 -21.68 -17.97 -7.22
CA TYR A 210 -21.80 -16.51 -7.29
C TYR A 210 -23.26 -16.02 -7.36
N GLN A 211 -24.23 -16.94 -7.32
CA GLN A 211 -25.66 -16.64 -7.28
C GLN A 211 -26.34 -17.51 -6.23
N TRP A 212 -27.36 -16.96 -5.58
CA TRP A 212 -28.28 -17.71 -4.75
C TRP A 212 -28.97 -18.79 -5.57
N ASN A 213 -29.21 -19.95 -4.96
CA ASN A 213 -30.03 -21.00 -5.54
C ASN A 213 -31.53 -20.59 -5.52
N GLU A 214 -32.41 -21.40 -6.12
CA GLU A 214 -33.85 -21.06 -6.22
C GLU A 214 -34.51 -20.89 -4.85
N GLU A 215 -34.26 -21.81 -3.90
CA GLU A 215 -34.83 -21.75 -2.54
C GLU A 215 -34.35 -20.51 -1.77
N GLU A 216 -33.06 -20.17 -1.89
CA GLU A 216 -32.47 -18.98 -1.25
C GLU A 216 -33.00 -17.67 -1.83
N ARG A 217 -33.38 -17.64 -3.12
CA ARG A 217 -33.95 -16.45 -3.77
C ARG A 217 -35.37 -16.14 -3.29
N GLU A 218 -36.10 -17.14 -2.83
CA GLU A 218 -37.45 -16.97 -2.27
C GLU A 218 -37.43 -16.29 -0.89
N LEU A 219 -36.31 -16.40 -0.18
CA LEU A 219 -36.12 -15.75 1.12
C LEU A 219 -35.88 -14.24 0.98
N PRO A 220 -36.39 -13.41 1.90
CA PRO A 220 -36.07 -11.99 1.94
C PRO A 220 -34.56 -11.74 2.11
N SER A 221 -34.07 -10.60 1.62
CA SER A 221 -32.63 -10.29 1.52
C SER A 221 -31.85 -10.47 2.82
N LEU A 222 -32.36 -9.94 3.93
CA LEU A 222 -31.67 -10.03 5.21
C LEU A 222 -31.63 -11.47 5.74
N GLU A 223 -32.72 -12.21 5.62
CA GLU A 223 -32.80 -13.60 6.07
C GLU A 223 -31.90 -14.53 5.25
N ARG A 224 -31.86 -14.42 3.92
CA ARG A 224 -30.96 -15.28 3.14
C ARG A 224 -29.49 -14.99 3.41
N MET A 225 -29.15 -13.74 3.72
CA MET A 225 -27.75 -13.40 3.99
C MET A 225 -27.33 -13.57 5.46
N TYR A 226 -28.23 -13.38 6.45
CA TYR A 226 -27.92 -13.45 7.90
C TYR A 226 -28.56 -14.64 8.63
N GLY A 227 -29.52 -15.32 8.02
CA GLY A 227 -30.46 -16.20 8.72
C GLY A 227 -31.41 -15.42 9.62
N ARG A 228 -32.38 -16.11 10.21
CA ARG A 228 -33.33 -15.52 11.17
C ARG A 228 -32.66 -15.38 12.54
N GLN A 229 -32.53 -14.15 13.04
CA GLN A 229 -31.88 -13.82 14.31
C GLN A 229 -32.70 -12.80 15.12
N PRO A 230 -33.80 -13.21 15.79
CA PRO A 230 -34.73 -12.29 16.46
C PRO A 230 -34.03 -11.32 17.42
N GLY A 231 -34.42 -10.05 17.38
CA GLY A 231 -33.86 -8.97 18.20
C GLY A 231 -32.57 -8.36 17.67
N LYS A 232 -31.90 -8.98 16.69
CA LYS A 232 -30.76 -8.36 16.01
C LYS A 232 -31.21 -7.39 14.93
N LEU A 233 -30.32 -6.48 14.56
CA LEU A 233 -30.58 -5.45 13.55
C LEU A 233 -29.51 -5.46 12.46
N ALA A 234 -29.87 -4.99 11.27
CA ALA A 234 -28.95 -4.81 10.15
C ALA A 234 -29.26 -3.51 9.41
N PHE A 235 -28.25 -2.97 8.76
CA PHE A 235 -28.35 -1.77 7.96
C PHE A 235 -28.13 -2.07 6.48
N ALA A 236 -28.78 -1.30 5.64
CA ALA A 236 -28.63 -1.33 4.20
C ALA A 236 -28.48 0.09 3.67
N TRP A 237 -27.50 0.31 2.82
CA TRP A 237 -27.15 1.61 2.26
C TRP A 237 -27.22 1.57 0.73
N THR A 238 -27.95 2.52 0.16
CA THR A 238 -28.05 2.75 -1.28
C THR A 238 -28.06 4.25 -1.60
N ARG A 239 -27.97 4.58 -2.88
CA ARG A 239 -28.17 5.93 -3.40
C ARG A 239 -29.24 5.96 -4.46
N PHE A 240 -29.85 7.12 -4.62
CA PHE A 240 -30.70 7.41 -5.75
C PHE A 240 -30.50 8.86 -6.19
N ARG A 241 -30.89 9.15 -7.43
CA ARG A 241 -30.83 10.50 -7.99
C ARG A 241 -32.22 10.98 -8.33
N GLN A 242 -32.54 12.17 -7.85
CA GLN A 242 -33.64 12.94 -8.39
C GLN A 242 -33.10 13.91 -9.45
N HIS A 243 -33.55 13.75 -10.69
CA HIS A 243 -33.06 14.49 -11.85
C HIS A 243 -33.98 15.65 -12.29
N LEU A 244 -35.25 15.70 -11.84
CA LEU A 244 -36.13 16.81 -12.23
C LEU A 244 -35.73 18.11 -11.53
N ALA A 245 -35.84 19.23 -12.24
CA ALA A 245 -35.48 20.55 -11.72
C ALA A 245 -36.51 21.08 -10.72
N GLY A 246 -36.05 21.53 -9.55
CA GLY A 246 -36.94 21.99 -8.48
C GLY A 246 -37.40 20.86 -7.56
N SER A 247 -38.21 21.21 -6.57
CA SER A 247 -38.67 20.28 -5.54
C SER A 247 -39.89 19.49 -6.02
N HIS A 248 -39.79 18.16 -5.96
CA HIS A 248 -40.86 17.27 -6.39
C HIS A 248 -41.17 16.23 -5.31
N PRO A 249 -42.43 15.79 -5.20
CA PRO A 249 -42.82 14.73 -4.28
C PRO A 249 -42.24 13.38 -4.75
N VAL A 250 -41.40 12.78 -3.91
CA VAL A 250 -40.94 11.40 -4.05
C VAL A 250 -41.83 10.52 -3.20
N ASN A 251 -42.46 9.54 -3.85
CA ASN A 251 -43.31 8.54 -3.23
C ASN A 251 -42.49 7.28 -2.99
N MET A 252 -42.32 6.90 -1.72
CA MET A 252 -41.59 5.69 -1.34
C MET A 252 -42.54 4.71 -0.64
N VAL A 253 -42.46 3.45 -1.07
CA VAL A 253 -43.29 2.37 -0.56
C VAL A 253 -42.38 1.28 0.00
N ILE A 254 -42.64 0.89 1.23
CA ILE A 254 -41.84 -0.09 1.97
C ILE A 254 -42.76 -1.18 2.51
N THR A 255 -42.40 -2.43 2.27
CA THR A 255 -43.03 -3.58 2.95
C THR A 255 -41.98 -4.22 3.84
N SER A 256 -42.20 -4.20 5.15
CA SER A 256 -41.25 -4.72 6.15
C SER A 256 -41.84 -5.87 6.94
N SER A 257 -41.01 -6.86 7.24
CA SER A 257 -41.35 -8.01 8.11
C SER A 257 -41.16 -7.74 9.62
N GLY A 258 -40.61 -6.58 9.98
CA GLY A 258 -40.36 -6.16 11.37
C GLY A 258 -40.17 -4.65 11.50
N PRO A 259 -39.74 -4.15 12.66
CA PRO A 259 -39.44 -2.73 12.85
C PRO A 259 -38.43 -2.22 11.81
N ILE A 260 -38.70 -1.03 11.27
CA ILE A 260 -37.90 -0.41 10.21
C ILE A 260 -37.72 1.08 10.47
N THR A 261 -36.53 1.58 10.16
CA THR A 261 -36.22 3.02 10.22
C THR A 261 -35.46 3.41 8.96
N VAL A 262 -35.78 4.56 8.39
CA VAL A 262 -35.21 5.04 7.13
C VAL A 262 -34.70 6.45 7.29
N TRP A 263 -33.47 6.67 6.85
CA TRP A 263 -32.83 7.98 6.79
C TRP A 263 -32.52 8.36 5.34
N ILE A 264 -32.72 9.65 5.04
CA ILE A 264 -32.33 10.24 3.76
C ILE A 264 -31.36 11.38 4.05
N ASN A 265 -30.12 11.29 3.54
CA ASN A 265 -29.01 12.18 3.88
C ASN A 265 -28.87 12.39 5.40
N GLY A 266 -28.93 11.30 6.17
CA GLY A 266 -28.82 11.31 7.63
C GLY A 266 -30.05 11.82 8.40
N LYS A 267 -31.10 12.32 7.72
CA LYS A 267 -32.34 12.75 8.37
C LYS A 267 -33.33 11.59 8.46
N GLU A 268 -33.82 11.29 9.67
CA GLU A 268 -34.88 10.28 9.87
C GLU A 268 -36.16 10.72 9.14
N THR A 269 -36.63 9.88 8.22
CA THR A 269 -37.81 10.14 7.38
C THR A 269 -38.96 9.20 7.77
N VAL A 270 -38.65 7.95 8.13
CA VAL A 270 -39.64 6.94 8.53
C VAL A 270 -39.15 6.18 9.74
N LYS A 271 -40.06 5.91 10.67
CA LYS A 271 -39.82 5.04 11.83
C LYS A 271 -41.08 4.27 12.17
N GLU A 272 -41.06 2.98 11.93
CA GLU A 272 -42.19 2.09 12.15
C GLU A 272 -41.77 0.93 13.05
N ASN A 273 -42.56 0.66 14.08
CA ASN A 273 -42.20 -0.28 15.15
C ASN A 273 -42.73 -1.71 14.93
N LYS A 274 -43.37 -1.98 13.79
CA LYS A 274 -44.03 -3.25 13.49
C LYS A 274 -43.82 -3.65 12.02
N ALA A 275 -44.13 -4.89 11.70
CA ALA A 275 -44.26 -5.33 10.32
C ALA A 275 -45.46 -4.64 9.65
N GLY A 276 -45.35 -4.35 8.36
CA GLY A 276 -46.42 -3.67 7.63
C GLY A 276 -46.03 -3.20 6.23
N HIS A 277 -47.01 -2.57 5.59
CA HIS A 277 -46.87 -1.88 4.32
C HIS A 277 -47.05 -0.38 4.54
N TYR A 278 -46.03 0.40 4.19
CA TYR A 278 -45.91 1.81 4.51
C TYR A 278 -45.67 2.59 3.23
N ALA A 279 -46.45 3.65 3.00
CA ALA A 279 -46.26 4.58 1.90
C ALA A 279 -46.10 5.98 2.48
N PHE A 280 -45.12 6.71 1.98
CA PHE A 280 -44.84 8.07 2.44
C PHE A 280 -44.32 8.90 1.27
N GLU A 281 -44.64 10.19 1.34
CA GLU A 281 -44.28 11.17 0.34
C GLU A 281 -43.45 12.27 0.99
N PHE A 282 -42.39 12.69 0.32
CA PHE A 282 -41.55 13.79 0.79
C PHE A 282 -40.97 14.58 -0.38
N PRO A 283 -40.82 15.91 -0.24
CA PRO A 283 -40.29 16.75 -1.29
C PRO A 283 -38.76 16.62 -1.37
N LEU A 284 -38.23 16.34 -2.56
CA LEU A 284 -36.79 16.41 -2.86
C LEU A 284 -36.49 17.31 -4.06
N SER A 285 -35.42 18.08 -3.95
CA SER A 285 -34.83 18.84 -5.04
C SER A 285 -34.04 17.94 -5.99
N ASN A 286 -33.56 18.51 -7.10
CA ASN A 286 -32.54 17.87 -7.91
C ASN A 286 -31.29 17.55 -7.06
N GLY A 287 -30.79 16.32 -7.12
CA GLY A 287 -29.64 15.91 -6.33
C GLY A 287 -29.43 14.40 -6.26
N VAL A 288 -28.31 14.02 -5.66
CA VAL A 288 -28.02 12.65 -5.25
C VAL A 288 -28.31 12.54 -3.76
N TYR A 289 -28.99 11.46 -3.39
CA TYR A 289 -29.43 11.22 -2.03
C TYR A 289 -28.94 9.87 -1.57
N ASP A 290 -28.38 9.85 -0.36
CA ASP A 290 -28.09 8.64 0.37
C ASP A 290 -29.33 8.16 1.11
N LEU A 291 -29.63 6.87 0.99
CA LEU A 291 -30.74 6.20 1.65
C LEU A 291 -30.18 5.09 2.53
N LEU A 292 -30.39 5.21 3.85
CA LEU A 292 -30.01 4.19 4.82
C LEU A 292 -31.28 3.58 5.42
N VAL A 293 -31.33 2.25 5.50
CA VAL A 293 -32.43 1.50 6.08
C VAL A 293 -31.90 0.66 7.23
N LYS A 294 -32.47 0.81 8.42
CA LYS A 294 -32.31 -0.11 9.55
C LYS A 294 -33.50 -1.06 9.57
N SER A 295 -33.23 -2.36 9.67
CA SER A 295 -34.25 -3.39 9.85
C SER A 295 -33.93 -4.24 11.07
N VAL A 296 -34.93 -4.46 11.92
CA VAL A 296 -34.83 -5.32 13.10
C VAL A 296 -35.49 -6.67 12.80
N CYS A 297 -34.79 -7.76 13.09
CA CYS A 297 -35.30 -9.11 12.93
C CYS A 297 -36.40 -9.38 13.97
N GLY A 298 -37.63 -9.61 13.50
CA GLY A 298 -38.76 -9.98 14.35
C GLY A 298 -38.87 -11.49 14.57
N GLU A 299 -40.05 -11.91 15.02
CA GLU A 299 -40.43 -13.33 15.21
C GLU A 299 -40.86 -14.03 13.91
N GLY A 300 -40.70 -13.40 12.76
CA GLY A 300 -41.07 -13.94 11.45
C GLY A 300 -39.86 -14.08 10.54
N VAL A 301 -40.12 -14.01 9.23
CA VAL A 301 -39.07 -13.83 8.23
C VAL A 301 -38.36 -12.49 8.43
N TRP A 302 -37.12 -12.35 7.94
CA TRP A 302 -36.34 -11.11 8.10
C TRP A 302 -35.99 -10.44 6.78
N GLY A 303 -36.57 -9.27 6.53
CA GLY A 303 -36.25 -8.45 5.37
C GLY A 303 -37.31 -7.40 5.08
N TYR A 304 -37.09 -6.67 3.99
CA TYR A 304 -38.01 -5.66 3.49
C TYR A 304 -37.89 -5.53 1.97
N THR A 305 -38.92 -4.93 1.35
CA THR A 305 -38.86 -4.41 -0.01
C THR A 305 -39.06 -2.91 0.02
N LEU A 306 -38.39 -2.18 -0.87
CA LEU A 306 -38.48 -0.73 -0.98
C LEU A 306 -38.53 -0.34 -2.45
N THR A 307 -39.53 0.45 -2.82
CA THR A 307 -39.63 1.07 -4.13
C THR A 307 -39.79 2.58 -3.97
N ALA A 308 -39.23 3.34 -4.91
CA ALA A 308 -39.32 4.79 -4.92
C ALA A 308 -39.80 5.24 -6.31
N SER A 309 -40.62 6.29 -6.35
CA SER A 309 -41.16 6.82 -7.59
C SER A 309 -41.37 8.33 -7.51
N ILE A 310 -41.39 8.99 -8.67
CA ILE A 310 -41.67 10.40 -8.80
C ILE A 310 -42.61 10.65 -9.97
N GLY A 311 -43.74 11.31 -9.71
CA GLY A 311 -44.80 11.47 -10.72
C GLY A 311 -45.29 10.13 -11.29
N GLY A 312 -45.20 9.05 -10.52
CA GLY A 312 -45.55 7.68 -10.93
C GLY A 312 -44.45 6.91 -11.69
N ALA A 313 -43.33 7.55 -12.05
CA ALA A 313 -42.19 6.87 -12.68
C ALA A 313 -41.22 6.31 -11.60
N PRO A 314 -40.71 5.08 -11.74
CA PRO A 314 -39.78 4.51 -10.77
C PRO A 314 -38.45 5.28 -10.73
N ILE A 315 -37.83 5.31 -9.55
CA ILE A 315 -36.49 5.84 -9.34
C ILE A 315 -35.52 4.67 -9.21
N ASP A 316 -34.46 4.69 -10.02
CA ASP A 316 -33.40 3.69 -9.94
C ASP A 316 -32.55 3.90 -8.69
N LEU A 317 -32.34 2.80 -7.96
CA LEU A 317 -31.41 2.71 -6.85
C LEU A 317 -30.07 2.19 -7.38
N TYR A 318 -28.97 2.70 -6.84
CA TYR A 318 -27.63 2.27 -7.20
C TYR A 318 -26.71 2.23 -5.99
N ALA A 319 -25.66 1.40 -6.07
CA ALA A 319 -24.72 1.23 -4.99
C ALA A 319 -24.08 2.57 -4.59
N PRO A 320 -23.92 2.84 -3.29
CA PRO A 320 -23.39 4.12 -2.80
C PRO A 320 -21.91 4.31 -3.14
N HIS A 321 -21.20 3.20 -3.35
CA HIS A 321 -19.82 3.15 -3.79
C HIS A 321 -19.73 2.25 -5.03
N GLN A 322 -18.81 2.56 -5.95
CA GLN A 322 -18.52 1.66 -7.07
C GLN A 322 -17.86 0.38 -6.55
N VAL A 323 -18.50 -0.77 -6.77
CA VAL A 323 -17.99 -2.09 -6.38
C VAL A 323 -17.94 -2.97 -7.62
N HIS A 324 -16.75 -3.36 -8.05
CA HIS A 324 -16.61 -4.23 -9.21
C HIS A 324 -17.12 -5.64 -8.91
N GLY A 325 -17.73 -6.27 -9.91
CA GLY A 325 -18.31 -7.60 -9.78
C GLY A 325 -19.60 -7.64 -8.95
N SER A 326 -20.21 -6.50 -8.60
CA SER A 326 -21.48 -6.46 -7.87
C SER A 326 -22.69 -6.82 -8.75
N GLY A 327 -22.54 -6.79 -10.08
CA GLY A 327 -23.67 -6.87 -11.02
C GLY A 327 -24.64 -5.72 -10.78
N ASP A 328 -25.93 -6.03 -10.78
CA ASP A 328 -27.02 -5.06 -10.56
C ASP A 328 -27.31 -4.78 -9.07
N ALA A 329 -26.44 -5.22 -8.16
CA ALA A 329 -26.64 -5.00 -6.73
C ALA A 329 -26.60 -3.49 -6.40
N ALA A 330 -27.76 -2.93 -6.04
CA ALA A 330 -27.92 -1.53 -5.69
C ALA A 330 -27.66 -1.21 -4.20
N TRP A 331 -27.47 -2.23 -3.37
CA TRP A 331 -27.42 -2.09 -1.91
C TRP A 331 -26.15 -2.69 -1.32
N LEU A 332 -25.58 -2.00 -0.34
CA LEU A 332 -24.59 -2.56 0.59
C LEU A 332 -25.26 -2.84 1.91
N TYR A 333 -24.94 -3.97 2.54
CA TYR A 333 -25.51 -4.38 3.81
C TYR A 333 -24.43 -4.53 4.87
N VAL A 334 -24.75 -4.25 6.13
CA VAL A 334 -23.84 -4.47 7.27
C VAL A 334 -24.64 -4.92 8.51
N GLY A 335 -24.05 -5.83 9.29
CA GLY A 335 -24.70 -6.49 10.42
C GLY A 335 -24.31 -7.97 10.53
N PRO A 336 -25.05 -8.78 11.30
CA PRO A 336 -26.15 -8.39 12.18
C PRO A 336 -25.59 -7.89 13.52
N PHE A 337 -26.14 -6.80 14.05
CA PHE A 337 -25.74 -6.19 15.31
C PHE A 337 -26.64 -6.67 16.46
N GLN A 338 -26.06 -6.83 17.65
CA GLN A 338 -26.82 -6.81 18.89
C GLN A 338 -27.48 -5.44 19.08
N ALA A 339 -28.64 -5.38 19.74
CA ALA A 339 -29.36 -4.13 19.94
C ALA A 339 -28.53 -3.09 20.72
N GLU A 340 -27.69 -3.56 21.64
CA GLU A 340 -26.80 -2.73 22.46
C GLU A 340 -25.51 -2.29 21.73
N ALA A 341 -25.30 -2.78 20.51
CA ALA A 341 -24.14 -2.50 19.66
C ALA A 341 -24.56 -1.82 18.34
N GLU A 342 -25.66 -1.06 18.37
CA GLU A 342 -26.08 -0.26 17.22
C GLU A 342 -25.01 0.80 16.90
N PRO A 343 -24.44 0.84 15.68
CA PRO A 343 -23.45 1.84 15.32
C PRO A 343 -24.03 3.26 15.24
N GLU A 344 -23.17 4.25 15.43
CA GLU A 344 -23.53 5.65 15.22
C GLU A 344 -23.87 5.92 13.75
N LEU A 345 -24.92 6.70 13.52
CA LEU A 345 -25.43 6.97 12.17
C LEU A 345 -24.39 7.65 11.27
N SER A 346 -23.56 8.53 11.85
CA SER A 346 -22.49 9.22 11.13
C SER A 346 -21.40 8.29 10.59
N ASP A 347 -21.30 7.08 11.15
CA ASP A 347 -20.29 6.10 10.73
C ASP A 347 -20.82 5.16 9.63
N LEU A 348 -22.13 4.85 9.62
CA LEU A 348 -22.80 3.86 8.75
C LEU A 348 -22.87 4.20 7.25
N GLN A 349 -22.28 5.31 6.81
CA GLN A 349 -22.26 5.71 5.39
C GLN A 349 -20.83 5.87 4.88
N ARG A 350 -19.94 5.02 5.41
CA ARG A 350 -18.52 5.04 5.12
C ARG A 350 -17.99 3.64 4.86
N THR A 351 -17.08 3.52 3.91
CA THR A 351 -16.38 2.26 3.58
C THR A 351 -15.00 2.17 4.23
N ASP A 352 -14.62 3.14 5.06
CA ASP A 352 -13.35 3.16 5.78
C ASP A 352 -13.51 2.84 7.27
N ARG A 353 -14.64 2.24 7.65
CA ARG A 353 -14.98 1.87 9.03
C ARG A 353 -15.31 0.40 9.15
N LEU A 354 -14.84 -0.18 10.25
CA LEU A 354 -15.23 -1.48 10.74
C LEU A 354 -16.23 -1.29 11.89
N TYR A 355 -17.26 -2.14 11.97
CA TYR A 355 -18.36 -1.93 12.91
C TYR A 355 -18.42 -3.06 13.92
N ALA A 356 -18.34 -2.75 15.22
CA ALA A 356 -18.53 -3.74 16.27
C ALA A 356 -19.99 -4.24 16.25
N THR A 357 -20.19 -5.55 16.30
CA THR A 357 -21.52 -6.20 16.31
C THR A 357 -22.01 -6.54 17.71
N THR A 358 -21.14 -6.42 18.70
CA THR A 358 -21.42 -6.65 20.12
C THR A 358 -20.86 -5.51 20.97
N ARG A 359 -21.39 -5.32 22.18
CA ARG A 359 -20.95 -4.23 23.09
C ARG A 359 -19.52 -4.45 23.60
N GLU A 360 -19.16 -5.70 23.82
CA GLU A 360 -17.82 -6.11 24.23
C GLU A 360 -17.18 -6.90 23.10
N VAL A 361 -16.26 -6.27 22.37
CA VAL A 361 -15.45 -6.95 21.35
C VAL A 361 -14.45 -7.87 22.05
N LYS A 362 -14.58 -9.18 21.83
CA LYS A 362 -13.69 -10.21 22.35
C LYS A 362 -12.91 -10.88 21.24
N GLU A 363 -13.53 -11.02 20.08
CA GLU A 363 -12.96 -11.70 18.93
C GLU A 363 -13.31 -11.03 17.61
N LYS A 364 -12.62 -11.48 16.57
CA LYS A 364 -12.85 -11.18 15.16
C LYS A 364 -14.32 -11.16 14.72
N ALA A 365 -15.10 -12.14 15.18
CA ALA A 365 -16.48 -12.33 14.79
C ALA A 365 -17.40 -11.25 15.37
N ASP A 366 -16.93 -10.47 16.34
CA ASP A 366 -17.60 -9.30 16.91
C ASP A 366 -17.49 -8.07 16.01
N TYR A 367 -17.02 -8.20 14.77
CA TYR A 367 -16.99 -7.13 13.78
C TYR A 367 -17.74 -7.50 12.50
N ALA A 368 -18.40 -6.51 11.93
CA ALA A 368 -19.03 -6.57 10.62
C ALA A 368 -18.43 -5.53 9.68
N TYR A 369 -18.46 -5.87 8.40
CA TYR A 369 -18.12 -4.99 7.31
C TYR A 369 -19.12 -5.16 6.17
N TRP A 370 -19.10 -4.24 5.22
CA TRP A 370 -20.06 -4.18 4.14
C TRP A 370 -20.03 -5.43 3.25
N ARG A 371 -21.23 -5.87 2.88
CA ARG A 371 -21.45 -7.04 2.03
C ARG A 371 -22.55 -6.81 1.02
N LEU A 372 -22.62 -7.71 0.04
CA LEU A 372 -23.62 -7.71 -1.00
C LEU A 372 -24.64 -8.81 -0.76
N ASP A 373 -25.79 -8.65 -1.38
CA ASP A 373 -26.84 -9.67 -1.41
C ASP A 373 -26.52 -10.77 -2.44
N LEU A 374 -25.41 -11.44 -2.20
CA LEU A 374 -24.86 -12.56 -2.97
C LEU A 374 -24.27 -13.59 -2.00
N PRO A 375 -24.18 -14.89 -2.38
CA PRO A 375 -23.70 -15.93 -1.48
C PRO A 375 -22.30 -15.64 -0.94
N HIS A 376 -22.17 -15.48 0.38
CA HIS A 376 -20.90 -15.24 1.05
C HIS A 376 -20.05 -14.11 0.43
N ALA A 377 -20.68 -13.03 -0.03
CA ALA A 377 -20.03 -11.97 -0.78
C ALA A 377 -19.84 -10.68 0.04
N TRP A 378 -18.59 -10.33 0.33
CA TRP A 378 -18.21 -9.06 0.96
C TRP A 378 -17.71 -8.06 -0.09
N ILE A 379 -17.72 -6.78 0.25
CA ILE A 379 -16.91 -5.80 -0.49
C ILE A 379 -15.52 -5.81 0.13
N ARG A 380 -14.48 -5.74 -0.69
CA ARG A 380 -13.09 -5.72 -0.23
C ARG A 380 -12.29 -4.70 -1.05
N PRO A 381 -11.50 -3.80 -0.43
CA PRO A 381 -10.67 -2.82 -1.11
C PRO A 381 -9.36 -3.45 -1.59
N TYR A 382 -8.85 -2.98 -2.73
CA TYR A 382 -7.59 -3.45 -3.31
C TYR A 382 -6.78 -2.28 -3.89
N TYR A 383 -5.44 -2.39 -3.84
CA TYR A 383 -4.49 -1.48 -4.50
C TYR A 383 -4.45 -1.60 -6.04
N GLU A 384 -5.22 -2.52 -6.62
CA GLU A 384 -5.02 -3.08 -7.96
C GLU A 384 -3.59 -3.65 -8.17
N ASN A 385 -3.40 -4.38 -9.27
CA ASN A 385 -2.15 -5.10 -9.55
C ASN A 385 -1.00 -4.15 -9.83
N SER A 386 -0.32 -3.76 -8.77
CA SER A 386 0.71 -2.73 -8.80
C SER A 386 1.89 -3.17 -7.96
N MET A 387 3.10 -2.78 -8.38
CA MET A 387 4.30 -3.08 -7.61
C MET A 387 4.47 -1.98 -6.56
N LEU A 388 4.49 -2.36 -5.28
CA LEU A 388 4.91 -1.51 -4.18
C LEU A 388 6.42 -1.72 -3.98
N SER A 389 7.23 -0.88 -4.62
CA SER A 389 8.67 -0.71 -4.38
C SER A 389 9.70 -1.67 -5.01
N ASN A 390 10.95 -1.21 -4.81
CA ASN A 390 12.32 -1.70 -5.00
C ASN A 390 12.86 -2.06 -6.37
N LYS A 391 12.06 -2.31 -7.41
CA LYS A 391 12.60 -2.31 -8.79
C LYS A 391 11.84 -1.50 -9.81
N TRP A 392 10.54 -1.30 -9.65
CA TRP A 392 9.73 -0.63 -10.68
C TRP A 392 8.44 -0.08 -10.05
N THR A 393 8.45 1.17 -9.60
CA THR A 393 7.24 2.02 -9.69
C THR A 393 7.36 2.85 -10.96
N VAL A 394 7.69 2.20 -12.08
CA VAL A 394 7.31 2.70 -13.40
C VAL A 394 5.97 2.06 -13.71
N GLY A 395 5.11 2.80 -14.40
CA GLY A 395 3.76 2.37 -14.74
C GLY A 395 2.75 3.49 -14.60
N THR A 396 1.58 3.30 -15.20
CA THR A 396 0.48 4.26 -15.21
C THR A 396 -0.38 4.20 -13.94
N MET A 397 -0.03 3.36 -12.97
CA MET A 397 -0.82 3.18 -11.77
C MET A 397 -0.49 4.27 -10.74
N THR A 398 -1.53 4.88 -10.17
CA THR A 398 -1.36 5.92 -9.16
C THR A 398 -0.68 5.38 -7.91
N ASN A 399 0.25 6.15 -7.37
CA ASN A 399 0.82 5.88 -6.05
C ASN A 399 -0.06 6.40 -4.90
N TYR A 400 -1.15 7.10 -5.19
CA TYR A 400 -2.02 7.69 -4.18
C TYR A 400 -2.60 6.63 -3.21
N ALA A 401 -2.77 7.02 -1.94
CA ALA A 401 -3.33 6.18 -0.88
C ALA A 401 -2.53 4.90 -0.57
N ARG A 402 -1.24 4.86 -0.90
CA ARG A 402 -0.35 3.71 -0.63
C ARG A 402 0.65 3.99 0.48
N TRP A 403 0.97 2.93 1.20
CA TRP A 403 1.96 2.92 2.27
C TRP A 403 3.23 2.16 1.85
N ASP A 404 4.31 2.90 1.58
CA ASP A 404 5.65 2.36 1.40
C ASP A 404 6.72 3.41 1.79
N TYR A 405 7.98 3.01 1.95
CA TYR A 405 9.01 3.96 2.38
C TYR A 405 9.37 5.03 1.33
N PRO A 406 9.47 4.75 0.01
CA PRO A 406 9.81 5.79 -0.96
C PRO A 406 8.71 6.85 -1.08
N LEU A 407 7.44 6.47 -0.88
CA LEU A 407 6.34 7.43 -0.80
C LEU A 407 6.42 8.25 0.48
N GLY A 408 6.88 7.68 1.59
CA GLY A 408 7.10 8.45 2.83
C GLY A 408 7.98 9.68 2.60
N VAL A 409 9.12 9.52 1.93
CA VAL A 409 9.99 10.67 1.62
C VAL A 409 9.36 11.62 0.60
N THR A 410 8.59 11.09 -0.35
CA THR A 410 7.90 11.90 -1.36
C THR A 410 6.79 12.77 -0.77
N ILE A 411 5.97 12.19 0.11
CA ILE A 411 4.94 12.91 0.87
C ILE A 411 5.58 13.95 1.78
N TYR A 412 6.70 13.63 2.45
CA TYR A 412 7.45 14.61 3.24
C TYR A 412 7.94 15.79 2.38
N GLY A 413 8.50 15.51 1.20
CA GLY A 413 8.93 16.55 0.27
C GLY A 413 7.79 17.43 -0.23
N LEU A 414 6.61 16.85 -0.50
CA LEU A 414 5.42 17.61 -0.90
C LEU A 414 4.92 18.53 0.22
N LEU A 415 4.88 18.06 1.47
CA LEU A 415 4.49 18.87 2.62
C LEU A 415 5.44 20.07 2.80
N GLN A 416 6.75 19.83 2.79
CA GLN A 416 7.75 20.89 2.94
C GLN A 416 7.74 21.89 1.77
N THR A 417 7.63 21.39 0.54
CA THR A 417 7.54 22.23 -0.66
C THR A 417 6.25 23.05 -0.67
N GLY A 418 5.12 22.44 -0.30
CA GLY A 418 3.83 23.12 -0.18
C GLY A 418 3.88 24.26 0.85
N ARG A 419 4.53 24.05 1.99
CA ARG A 419 4.77 25.09 2.99
C ARG A 419 5.65 26.22 2.44
N PHE A 420 6.77 25.87 1.80
CA PHE A 420 7.72 26.84 1.24
C PHE A 420 7.10 27.70 0.12
N LEU A 421 6.29 27.09 -0.76
CA LEU A 421 5.63 27.77 -1.88
C LEU A 421 4.27 28.40 -1.51
N HIS A 422 3.81 28.24 -0.27
CA HIS A 422 2.46 28.63 0.17
C HIS A 422 1.34 28.03 -0.71
N ARG A 423 1.41 26.72 -0.97
CA ARG A 423 0.48 25.96 -1.82
C ARG A 423 -0.39 25.00 -1.00
N PRO A 424 -1.56 25.45 -0.49
CA PRO A 424 -2.41 24.63 0.37
C PRO A 424 -2.99 23.41 -0.37
N ASP A 425 -3.10 23.46 -1.70
CA ASP A 425 -3.53 22.32 -2.49
C ASP A 425 -2.52 21.16 -2.50
N MET A 426 -1.21 21.45 -2.45
CA MET A 426 -0.16 20.43 -2.33
C MET A 426 -0.17 19.79 -0.95
N ILE A 427 -0.32 20.62 0.10
CA ILE A 427 -0.41 20.16 1.49
C ILE A 427 -1.65 19.27 1.67
N ARG A 428 -2.81 19.69 1.13
CA ARG A 428 -4.04 18.91 1.16
C ARG A 428 -3.89 17.57 0.44
N TYR A 429 -3.34 17.55 -0.77
CA TYR A 429 -3.08 16.29 -1.49
C TYR A 429 -2.23 15.32 -0.66
N ALA A 430 -1.14 15.81 -0.07
CA ALA A 430 -0.24 15.00 0.73
C ALA A 430 -0.91 14.49 2.03
N THR A 431 -1.73 15.33 2.66
CA THR A 431 -2.48 14.98 3.88
C THR A 431 -3.56 13.95 3.58
N GLU A 432 -4.37 14.16 2.54
CA GLU A 432 -5.44 13.24 2.14
C GLU A 432 -4.89 11.89 1.64
N HIS A 433 -3.69 11.87 1.04
CA HIS A 433 -2.96 10.63 0.73
C HIS A 433 -2.70 9.83 2.00
N VAL A 434 -2.18 10.48 3.05
CA VAL A 434 -1.89 9.81 4.33
C VAL A 434 -3.18 9.35 5.01
N GLN A 435 -4.22 10.19 5.03
CA GLN A 435 -5.53 9.87 5.61
C GLN A 435 -6.14 8.62 4.95
N ALA A 436 -6.09 8.53 3.62
CA ALA A 436 -6.59 7.36 2.91
C ALA A 436 -5.89 6.05 3.33
N CYS A 437 -4.61 6.10 3.70
CA CYS A 437 -3.90 4.94 4.27
C CYS A 437 -4.35 4.65 5.71
N THR A 438 -4.39 5.67 6.56
CA THR A 438 -4.61 5.51 8.01
C THR A 438 -6.07 5.23 8.37
N ASP A 439 -7.04 5.77 7.64
CA ASP A 439 -8.47 5.54 7.89
C ASP A 439 -8.83 4.07 7.71
N MET A 440 -8.14 3.37 6.80
CA MET A 440 -8.29 1.94 6.58
C MET A 440 -7.49 1.07 7.54
N PHE A 441 -6.78 1.63 8.52
CA PHE A 441 -5.83 0.87 9.35
C PHE A 441 -6.51 -0.26 10.14
N ASP A 442 -7.58 0.04 10.86
CA ASP A 442 -8.33 -0.95 11.64
C ASP A 442 -8.96 -2.01 10.73
N TYR A 443 -9.51 -1.59 9.59
CA TYR A 443 -10.00 -2.50 8.56
C TYR A 443 -8.88 -3.43 8.08
N SER A 444 -7.68 -2.91 7.83
CA SER A 444 -6.56 -3.69 7.27
C SER A 444 -6.05 -4.74 8.26
N LEU A 445 -6.03 -4.42 9.55
CA LEU A 445 -5.74 -5.38 10.63
C LEU A 445 -6.79 -6.49 10.64
N TRP A 446 -8.07 -6.12 10.62
CA TRP A 446 -9.17 -7.07 10.58
C TRP A 446 -9.15 -7.93 9.31
N ASP A 447 -8.90 -7.35 8.13
CA ASP A 447 -8.87 -8.02 6.82
C ASP A 447 -7.77 -9.09 6.76
N ALA A 448 -6.56 -8.76 7.22
CA ALA A 448 -5.47 -9.74 7.37
C ALA A 448 -5.86 -10.89 8.28
N GLU A 449 -6.57 -10.55 9.36
CA GLU A 449 -6.92 -11.49 10.39
C GLU A 449 -8.12 -12.38 10.00
N GLN A 450 -9.06 -11.88 9.19
CA GLN A 450 -10.21 -12.61 8.65
C GLN A 450 -9.86 -13.46 7.44
N TYR A 451 -9.10 -12.91 6.51
CA TYR A 451 -8.90 -13.49 5.18
C TYR A 451 -7.46 -13.96 4.95
N GLY A 452 -6.67 -13.99 6.04
CA GLY A 452 -5.31 -14.54 6.12
C GLY A 452 -4.21 -13.62 5.61
N PHE A 453 -4.53 -12.68 4.73
CA PHE A 453 -3.60 -11.67 4.21
C PHE A 453 -4.32 -10.36 3.89
N PRO A 454 -3.77 -9.18 4.24
CA PRO A 454 -4.43 -7.91 3.98
C PRO A 454 -4.38 -7.53 2.49
N ALA A 455 -5.51 -7.07 1.94
CA ALA A 455 -5.60 -6.62 0.54
C ALA A 455 -5.02 -5.21 0.32
N ILE A 456 -4.91 -4.42 1.38
CA ILE A 456 -4.32 -3.08 1.42
C ILE A 456 -3.45 -2.93 2.67
N ASN A 457 -2.58 -1.91 2.71
CA ASN A 457 -1.70 -1.63 3.85
C ASN A 457 -0.83 -2.83 4.32
N GLN A 458 -0.38 -3.71 3.40
CA GLN A 458 0.37 -4.92 3.74
C GLN A 458 1.59 -4.63 4.63
N GLN A 459 2.38 -3.62 4.28
CA GLN A 459 3.58 -3.25 5.03
C GLN A 459 3.25 -2.75 6.43
N LEU A 460 2.23 -1.89 6.56
CA LEU A 460 1.80 -1.34 7.84
C LEU A 460 1.20 -2.41 8.78
N VAL A 461 0.44 -3.35 8.23
CA VAL A 461 -0.13 -4.46 9.01
C VAL A 461 0.96 -5.45 9.43
N MET A 462 1.84 -5.81 8.50
CA MET A 462 2.83 -6.88 8.63
C MET A 462 4.25 -6.36 8.86
N MET A 463 4.41 -5.41 9.78
CA MET A 463 5.71 -4.83 10.11
C MET A 463 6.68 -5.90 10.61
N LYS A 464 7.82 -6.01 9.92
CA LYS A 464 8.96 -6.87 10.32
C LYS A 464 10.29 -6.12 10.33
N MET A 465 10.36 -4.99 9.64
CA MET A 465 11.58 -4.18 9.50
C MET A 465 11.23 -2.70 9.42
N LEU A 466 12.23 -1.85 9.61
CA LEU A 466 12.09 -0.40 9.64
C LEU A 466 11.49 0.18 8.34
N ASP A 467 11.87 -0.37 7.18
CA ASP A 467 11.34 0.01 5.85
C ASP A 467 9.81 -0.09 5.77
N ASN A 468 9.18 -0.97 6.56
CA ASN A 468 7.72 -1.14 6.52
C ASN A 468 6.96 0.03 7.14
N CYS A 469 7.62 0.89 7.93
CA CYS A 469 6.91 1.87 8.75
C CYS A 469 7.58 3.22 8.92
N GLY A 470 8.91 3.32 9.03
CA GLY A 470 9.51 4.53 9.57
C GLY A 470 9.44 5.76 8.68
N SER A 471 9.84 5.64 7.41
CA SER A 471 9.78 6.76 6.46
C SER A 471 8.34 7.31 6.32
N PHE A 472 7.38 6.42 6.06
CA PHE A 472 5.99 6.84 5.88
C PHE A 472 5.34 7.29 7.19
N GLY A 473 5.61 6.60 8.31
CA GLY A 473 5.17 7.02 9.64
C GLY A 473 5.71 8.41 10.00
N SER A 474 6.94 8.72 9.63
CA SER A 474 7.55 10.04 9.80
C SER A 474 6.78 11.11 9.01
N ALA A 475 6.48 10.84 7.73
CA ALA A 475 5.68 11.75 6.91
C ALA A 475 4.22 11.88 7.40
N MET A 476 3.64 10.80 7.92
CA MET A 476 2.33 10.80 8.56
C MET A 476 2.29 11.74 9.76
N LEU A 477 3.33 11.76 10.59
CA LEU A 477 3.42 12.70 11.72
C LEU A 477 3.59 14.16 11.28
N GLU A 478 4.17 14.41 10.10
CA GLU A 478 4.17 15.75 9.49
C GLU A 478 2.78 16.15 9.00
N ALA A 479 2.03 15.22 8.39
CA ALA A 479 0.64 15.46 8.00
C ALA A 479 -0.27 15.65 9.22
N TYR A 480 -0.03 14.94 10.33
CA TYR A 480 -0.76 15.14 11.59
C TYR A 480 -0.66 16.58 12.08
N ARG A 481 0.51 17.22 11.96
CA ARG A 481 0.71 18.62 12.34
C ARG A 481 -0.12 19.60 11.51
N GLU A 482 -0.53 19.20 10.30
CA GLU A 482 -1.38 20.00 9.41
C GLU A 482 -2.87 19.83 9.74
N CYS A 483 -3.34 18.61 9.96
CA CYS A 483 -4.77 18.32 10.10
C CYS A 483 -5.27 18.09 11.52
N GLY A 484 -4.40 17.69 12.45
CA GLY A 484 -4.78 17.32 13.82
C GLY A 484 -5.63 16.05 13.92
N ASP A 485 -5.62 15.18 12.91
CA ASP A 485 -6.46 13.99 12.87
C ASP A 485 -5.99 12.90 13.83
N ASN A 486 -6.78 12.64 14.87
CA ASN A 486 -6.46 11.66 15.90
C ASN A 486 -6.44 10.21 15.39
N ALA A 487 -6.94 9.93 14.18
CA ALA A 487 -6.81 8.61 13.55
C ALA A 487 -5.33 8.19 13.37
N PHE A 488 -4.39 9.14 13.38
CA PHE A 488 -2.97 8.85 13.18
C PHE A 488 -2.28 8.36 14.46
N LEU A 489 -2.82 8.68 15.64
CA LEU A 489 -2.18 8.39 16.92
C LEU A 489 -2.07 6.89 17.25
N PRO A 490 -3.09 6.04 16.98
CA PRO A 490 -2.96 4.59 17.13
C PRO A 490 -1.88 4.00 16.22
N VAL A 491 -1.80 4.49 14.97
CA VAL A 491 -0.78 4.07 13.99
C VAL A 491 0.61 4.46 14.50
N ALA A 492 0.78 5.72 14.93
CA ALA A 492 2.03 6.23 15.47
C ALA A 492 2.49 5.43 16.70
N SER A 493 1.57 5.16 17.63
CA SER A 493 1.87 4.39 18.85
C SER A 493 2.32 2.97 18.52
N ARG A 494 1.71 2.32 17.51
CA ARG A 494 2.11 0.99 17.06
C ARG A 494 3.51 0.99 16.43
N ILE A 495 3.84 2.00 15.62
CA ILE A 495 5.17 2.12 15.01
C ILE A 495 6.23 2.38 16.09
N ALA A 496 5.94 3.26 17.05
CA ALA A 496 6.84 3.55 18.17
C ALA A 496 7.07 2.32 19.04
N ASP A 497 6.02 1.57 19.40
CA ASP A 497 6.14 0.32 20.14
C ASP A 497 6.98 -0.71 19.37
N PHE A 498 6.79 -0.81 18.05
CA PHE A 498 7.63 -1.67 17.21
C PHE A 498 9.11 -1.28 17.32
N MET A 499 9.47 -0.02 17.06
CA MET A 499 10.87 0.42 17.06
C MET A 499 11.51 0.39 18.45
N LEU A 500 10.80 0.79 19.50
CA LEU A 500 11.36 0.93 20.84
C LEU A 500 11.46 -0.41 21.56
N ASN A 501 10.43 -1.27 21.43
CA ASN A 501 10.26 -2.43 22.30
C ASN A 501 10.37 -3.79 21.58
N LYS A 502 10.18 -3.86 20.25
CA LYS A 502 10.06 -5.14 19.53
C LYS A 502 11.12 -5.39 18.47
N LEU A 503 11.59 -4.33 17.82
CA LEU A 503 12.62 -4.42 16.78
C LEU A 503 13.92 -4.99 17.36
N GLU A 504 14.57 -5.84 16.59
CA GLU A 504 15.74 -6.56 17.02
C GLU A 504 16.96 -5.66 17.18
N ARG A 505 17.77 -6.00 18.19
CA ARG A 505 18.93 -5.22 18.62
C ARG A 505 20.14 -6.11 18.80
N ARG A 506 21.32 -5.56 18.49
CA ARG A 506 22.61 -6.11 18.92
C ARG A 506 22.80 -5.88 20.42
N GLU A 507 23.83 -6.52 21.00
CA GLU A 507 24.13 -6.43 22.44
C GLU A 507 24.38 -4.99 22.91
N ASP A 508 24.92 -4.13 22.05
CA ASP A 508 25.15 -2.70 22.32
C ASP A 508 23.89 -1.83 22.12
N GLY A 509 22.77 -2.44 21.73
CA GLY A 509 21.49 -1.80 21.47
C GLY A 509 21.27 -1.32 20.03
N ALA A 510 22.22 -1.54 19.12
CA ALA A 510 22.09 -1.10 17.72
C ALA A 510 20.97 -1.87 16.99
N PHE A 511 20.14 -1.18 16.22
CA PHE A 511 19.14 -1.83 15.38
C PHE A 511 19.80 -2.69 14.31
N TYR A 512 19.22 -3.87 14.03
CA TYR A 512 19.64 -4.73 12.93
C TYR A 512 18.48 -5.59 12.42
N ARG A 513 18.71 -6.28 11.31
CA ARG A 513 17.72 -7.10 10.60
C ARG A 513 18.01 -8.59 10.84
N THR A 514 17.12 -9.31 11.52
CA THR A 514 17.19 -10.79 11.61
C THR A 514 16.69 -11.44 10.32
N CYS A 515 15.53 -11.00 9.83
CA CYS A 515 14.85 -11.40 8.59
C CYS A 515 15.14 -12.85 8.13
N PRO A 516 14.77 -13.88 8.91
CA PRO A 516 15.18 -15.26 8.63
C PRO A 516 14.74 -15.72 7.23
N GLY A 517 15.66 -16.29 6.46
CA GLY A 517 15.41 -16.76 5.10
C GLY A 517 15.37 -15.67 4.02
N GLU A 518 15.54 -14.40 4.38
CA GLU A 518 15.64 -13.29 3.44
C GLU A 518 17.11 -12.96 3.15
N TYR A 519 17.39 -12.29 2.02
CA TYR A 519 18.76 -11.91 1.67
C TYR A 519 19.36 -10.90 2.67
N SER A 520 18.52 -10.12 3.34
CA SER A 520 18.85 -9.14 4.38
C SER A 520 19.07 -9.78 5.76
N ALA A 521 19.01 -11.11 5.88
CA ALA A 521 19.18 -11.78 7.16
C ALA A 521 20.54 -11.47 7.82
N ASP A 522 20.48 -11.17 9.12
CA ASP A 522 21.62 -10.83 9.99
C ASP A 522 22.50 -9.68 9.45
N THR A 523 21.87 -8.56 9.10
CA THR A 523 22.57 -7.37 8.58
C THR A 523 22.15 -6.07 9.25
N MET A 524 23.02 -5.06 9.20
CA MET A 524 22.72 -3.66 9.56
C MET A 524 23.00 -2.77 8.35
N TRP A 525 22.07 -1.88 8.01
CA TRP A 525 22.16 -1.06 6.80
C TRP A 525 22.19 0.41 7.17
N ALA A 526 23.06 1.21 6.54
CA ALA A 526 23.14 2.66 6.76
C ALA A 526 21.76 3.35 6.64
N ASP A 527 20.92 2.86 5.72
CA ASP A 527 19.54 3.27 5.45
C ASP A 527 18.63 3.18 6.68
N ASP A 528 18.86 2.23 7.61
CA ASP A 528 18.04 2.03 8.81
C ASP A 528 18.03 3.27 9.73
N LEU A 529 19.03 4.15 9.63
CA LEU A 529 19.02 5.44 10.33
C LEU A 529 17.93 6.37 9.80
N TYR A 530 17.68 6.39 8.48
CA TYR A 530 16.55 7.11 7.90
C TYR A 530 15.22 6.42 8.16
N MET A 531 15.20 5.09 8.12
CA MET A 531 13.98 4.32 8.37
C MET A 531 13.57 4.30 9.86
N SER A 532 14.29 4.99 10.75
CA SER A 532 13.96 5.02 12.19
C SER A 532 13.98 6.43 12.77
N THR A 533 15.10 7.13 12.67
CA THR A 533 15.37 8.35 13.46
C THR A 533 14.47 9.54 13.14
N PRO A 534 14.06 9.81 11.88
CA PRO A 534 13.11 10.88 11.56
C PRO A 534 11.69 10.61 12.09
N PHE A 535 11.28 9.34 12.19
CA PHE A 535 10.02 8.99 12.84
C PHE A 535 10.11 9.21 14.35
N LEU A 536 11.15 8.64 14.98
CA LEU A 536 11.33 8.68 16.43
C LEU A 536 11.39 10.12 16.95
N ARG A 537 12.10 11.03 16.26
CA ARG A 537 12.15 12.44 16.67
C ARG A 537 10.77 13.11 16.61
N ARG A 538 9.99 12.87 15.56
CA ARG A 538 8.65 13.45 15.40
C ARG A 538 7.67 12.88 16.41
N TYR A 539 7.78 11.58 16.68
CA TYR A 539 6.98 10.91 17.70
C TYR A 539 7.27 11.48 19.09
N ALA A 540 8.54 11.72 19.43
CA ALA A 540 8.91 12.36 20.69
C ALA A 540 8.28 13.75 20.85
N GLU A 541 8.32 14.59 19.80
CA GLU A 541 7.72 15.92 19.81
C GLU A 541 6.19 15.91 19.99
N ILE A 542 5.50 14.92 19.40
CA ILE A 542 4.03 14.83 19.46
C ILE A 542 3.54 14.14 20.74
N SER A 543 4.21 13.07 21.16
CA SER A 543 3.79 12.27 22.32
C SER A 543 4.37 12.75 23.66
N GLY A 544 5.49 13.49 23.62
CA GLY A 544 6.28 13.83 24.80
C GLY A 544 7.18 12.70 25.32
N ASP A 545 7.25 11.54 24.64
CA ASP A 545 8.12 10.44 25.07
C ASP A 545 9.58 10.70 24.67
N ALA A 546 10.35 11.29 25.59
CA ALA A 546 11.77 11.62 25.39
C ALA A 546 12.62 10.39 25.03
N ARG A 547 12.22 9.18 25.42
CA ARG A 547 12.96 7.95 25.09
C ARG A 547 13.11 7.76 23.58
N ALA A 548 12.13 8.21 22.80
CA ALA A 548 12.19 8.10 21.35
C ALA A 548 13.30 8.99 20.76
N LEU A 549 13.46 10.22 21.27
CA LEU A 549 14.52 11.12 20.81
C LEU A 549 15.90 10.64 21.27
N ASP A 550 16.03 10.18 22.51
CA ASP A 550 17.28 9.62 23.04
C ASP A 550 17.72 8.39 22.23
N GLU A 551 16.76 7.52 21.88
CA GLU A 551 17.02 6.34 21.06
C GLU A 551 17.48 6.74 19.65
N ALA A 552 16.84 7.74 19.04
CA ALA A 552 17.24 8.26 17.74
C ALA A 552 18.69 8.78 17.74
N ALA A 553 19.10 9.51 18.78
CA ALA A 553 20.48 10.01 18.94
C ALA A 553 21.50 8.86 19.08
N LYS A 554 21.21 7.88 19.96
CA LYS A 554 22.11 6.74 20.24
C LYS A 554 22.37 5.87 19.02
N GLN A 555 21.37 5.69 18.13
CA GLN A 555 21.54 4.85 16.94
C GLN A 555 22.65 5.36 16.00
N PHE A 556 22.83 6.67 15.84
CA PHE A 556 23.93 7.20 15.00
C PHE A 556 25.31 6.80 15.53
N LEU A 557 25.54 6.93 16.84
CA LEU A 557 26.82 6.60 17.46
C LEU A 557 27.08 5.08 17.45
N ARG A 558 26.02 4.27 17.61
CA ARG A 558 26.10 2.81 17.47
C ARG A 558 26.44 2.38 16.05
N PHE A 559 25.73 2.92 15.05
CA PHE A 559 25.96 2.62 13.63
C PHE A 559 27.36 3.05 13.17
N ARG A 560 27.86 4.17 13.70
CA ARG A 560 29.24 4.62 13.47
C ARG A 560 30.25 3.52 13.81
N ASN A 561 30.07 2.77 14.90
CA ASN A 561 31.00 1.71 15.32
C ASN A 561 31.11 0.56 14.31
N TYR A 562 30.06 0.32 13.52
CA TYR A 562 30.00 -0.76 12.54
C TYR A 562 30.35 -0.32 11.13
N LEU A 563 29.90 0.87 10.72
CA LEU A 563 29.85 1.27 9.32
C LEU A 563 30.82 2.41 8.97
N PHE A 564 31.28 3.20 9.92
CA PHE A 564 32.12 4.36 9.61
C PHE A 564 33.51 3.94 9.10
N MET A 565 33.95 4.58 8.02
CA MET A 565 35.24 4.37 7.37
C MET A 565 36.17 5.55 7.73
N PRO A 566 36.96 5.46 8.81
CA PRO A 566 37.60 6.63 9.43
C PRO A 566 38.63 7.32 8.51
N GLU A 567 39.32 6.59 7.64
CA GLU A 567 40.30 7.17 6.71
C GLU A 567 39.63 8.05 5.64
N GLN A 568 38.42 7.69 5.23
CA GLN A 568 37.67 8.37 4.17
C GLN A 568 36.61 9.33 4.74
N ARG A 569 36.29 9.19 6.03
CA ARG A 569 35.22 9.93 6.74
C ARG A 569 33.85 9.80 6.08
N ILE A 570 33.54 8.60 5.59
CA ILE A 570 32.24 8.24 5.00
C ILE A 570 31.77 6.89 5.58
N MET A 571 30.59 6.42 5.18
CA MET A 571 29.99 5.19 5.68
C MET A 571 30.07 4.06 4.66
N SER A 572 30.36 2.85 5.12
CA SER A 572 30.04 1.63 4.40
C SER A 572 28.52 1.43 4.38
N HIS A 573 27.99 0.85 3.31
CA HIS A 573 26.55 0.64 3.16
C HIS A 573 25.97 -0.36 4.18
N VAL A 574 26.60 -1.53 4.33
CA VAL A 574 26.05 -2.63 5.14
C VAL A 574 27.13 -3.27 5.99
N TYR A 575 26.75 -3.67 7.21
CA TYR A 575 27.50 -4.61 8.04
C TYR A 575 26.79 -5.96 8.01
N ASP A 576 27.50 -6.99 7.58
CA ASP A 576 26.97 -8.35 7.53
C ASP A 576 27.52 -9.15 8.72
N PHE A 577 26.63 -9.46 9.67
CA PHE A 577 27.00 -10.16 10.90
C PHE A 577 27.31 -11.64 10.66
N LYS A 578 26.85 -12.22 9.54
CA LYS A 578 27.20 -13.60 9.15
C LYS A 578 28.69 -13.71 8.86
N TYR A 579 29.28 -12.65 8.31
CA TYR A 579 30.72 -12.57 8.00
C TYR A 579 31.51 -11.73 9.01
N GLY A 580 30.84 -11.12 9.98
CA GLY A 580 31.46 -10.27 11.01
C GLY A 580 32.21 -9.08 10.43
N ARG A 581 31.71 -8.47 9.34
CA ARG A 581 32.39 -7.33 8.69
C ARG A 581 31.46 -6.42 7.87
N ALA A 582 31.88 -5.17 7.75
CA ALA A 582 31.31 -4.22 6.79
C ALA A 582 31.60 -4.64 5.34
N THR A 583 30.72 -4.27 4.41
CA THR A 583 30.93 -4.48 2.97
C THR A 583 32.09 -3.67 2.42
N GLY A 584 32.43 -2.56 3.08
CA GLY A 584 33.47 -1.63 2.64
C GLY A 584 33.08 -0.79 1.42
N ILE A 585 31.83 -0.91 0.94
CA ILE A 585 31.34 -0.16 -0.22
C ILE A 585 30.56 1.07 0.25
N PRO A 586 31.03 2.31 -0.03
CA PRO A 586 30.33 3.54 0.33
C PRO A 586 29.31 3.91 -0.75
N TRP A 587 28.17 3.22 -0.73
CA TRP A 587 27.07 3.53 -1.63
C TRP A 587 26.48 4.92 -1.34
N GLY A 588 26.32 5.72 -2.39
CA GLY A 588 25.94 7.14 -2.29
C GLY A 588 24.63 7.36 -1.56
N ARG A 589 23.54 6.70 -1.95
CA ARG A 589 22.24 6.92 -1.31
C ARG A 589 22.23 6.46 0.16
N GLY A 590 22.82 5.32 0.48
CA GLY A 590 22.95 4.87 1.87
C GLY A 590 23.65 5.92 2.76
N ASN A 591 24.73 6.55 2.25
CA ASN A 591 25.41 7.65 2.93
C ASN A 591 24.56 8.93 3.01
N GLY A 592 23.82 9.24 1.95
CA GLY A 592 22.85 10.33 1.91
C GLY A 592 21.82 10.20 3.03
N TRP A 593 21.27 9.00 3.25
CA TRP A 593 20.29 8.73 4.30
C TRP A 593 20.84 8.97 5.70
N VAL A 594 22.10 8.60 5.95
CA VAL A 594 22.78 8.89 7.23
C VAL A 594 22.83 10.40 7.46
N LEU A 595 23.38 11.14 6.50
CA LEU A 595 23.60 12.58 6.68
C LEU A 595 22.29 13.36 6.75
N PHE A 596 21.35 13.04 5.87
CA PHE A 596 20.01 13.63 5.87
C PHE A 596 19.33 13.46 7.24
N SER A 597 19.31 12.23 7.76
CA SER A 597 18.61 11.91 9.01
C SER A 597 19.30 12.51 10.23
N LEU A 598 20.63 12.60 10.20
CA LEU A 598 21.39 13.25 11.27
C LEU A 598 20.99 14.73 11.41
N THR A 599 20.73 15.43 10.29
CA THR A 599 20.21 16.81 10.35
C THR A 599 18.79 16.89 10.92
N GLU A 600 17.93 15.90 10.66
CA GLU A 600 16.57 15.85 11.21
C GLU A 600 16.56 15.70 12.73
N VAL A 601 17.49 14.92 13.28
CA VAL A 601 17.63 14.76 14.73
C VAL A 601 18.31 15.97 15.36
N LEU A 602 19.41 16.47 14.79
CA LEU A 602 20.15 17.62 15.33
C LEU A 602 19.31 18.90 15.42
N GLU A 603 18.33 19.08 14.54
CA GLU A 603 17.40 20.22 14.57
C GLU A 603 16.61 20.31 15.88
N VAL A 604 16.22 19.18 16.45
CA VAL A 604 15.35 19.13 17.63
C VAL A 604 16.06 18.63 18.89
N LEU A 605 17.29 18.13 18.76
CA LEU A 605 18.06 17.62 19.88
C LEU A 605 18.49 18.75 20.82
N PRO A 606 18.10 18.72 22.11
CA PRO A 606 18.41 19.79 23.06
C PRO A 606 19.91 20.06 23.17
N GLU A 607 20.31 21.33 23.32
CA GLU A 607 21.72 21.71 23.48
C GLU A 607 22.42 21.00 24.65
N THR A 608 21.66 20.66 25.69
CA THR A 608 22.11 19.96 26.89
C THR A 608 22.13 18.44 26.77
N HIS A 609 21.68 17.86 25.65
CA HIS A 609 21.64 16.41 25.47
C HIS A 609 23.06 15.84 25.40
N GLU A 610 23.32 14.76 26.13
CA GLU A 610 24.66 14.17 26.31
C GLU A 610 25.37 13.84 24.98
N ASP A 611 24.62 13.26 24.03
CA ASP A 611 25.18 12.84 22.74
C ASP A 611 25.33 13.97 21.71
N ARG A 612 24.80 15.18 21.96
CA ARG A 612 24.72 16.22 20.92
C ARG A 612 26.09 16.65 20.41
N ALA A 613 27.07 16.79 21.31
CA ALA A 613 28.42 17.18 20.93
C ALA A 613 29.08 16.12 20.02
N ALA A 614 28.93 14.83 20.36
CA ALA A 614 29.47 13.73 19.56
C ALA A 614 28.77 13.63 18.19
N LEU A 615 27.47 13.90 18.12
CA LEU A 615 26.71 13.92 16.87
C LEU A 615 27.09 15.10 15.97
N LEU A 616 27.34 16.28 16.53
CA LEU A 616 27.86 17.43 15.77
C LEU A 616 29.27 17.16 15.22
N GLU A 617 30.12 16.51 16.01
CA GLU A 617 31.44 16.08 15.54
C GLU A 617 31.31 15.11 14.37
N PHE A 618 30.49 14.07 14.54
CA PHE A 618 30.25 13.08 13.49
C PHE A 618 29.67 13.72 12.23
N PHE A 619 28.74 14.67 12.37
CA PHE A 619 28.19 15.43 11.25
C PHE A 619 29.29 16.19 10.49
N ASN A 620 30.18 16.90 11.20
CA ASN A 620 31.29 17.61 10.56
C ASN A 620 32.26 16.66 9.84
N GLU A 621 32.65 15.54 10.46
CA GLU A 621 33.52 14.55 9.82
C GLU A 621 32.91 13.99 8.53
N LEU A 622 31.63 13.61 8.55
CA LEU A 622 30.92 13.15 7.36
C LEU A 622 30.88 14.24 6.28
N CYS A 623 30.54 15.48 6.66
CA CYS A 623 30.53 16.60 5.73
C CYS A 623 31.90 16.84 5.08
N GLU A 624 32.99 16.75 5.83
CA GLU A 624 34.36 16.83 5.30
C GLU A 624 34.66 15.71 4.29
N GLY A 625 34.27 14.47 4.61
CA GLY A 625 34.44 13.31 3.71
C GLY A 625 33.63 13.43 2.43
N TYR A 626 32.39 13.91 2.50
CA TYR A 626 31.57 14.11 1.29
C TYR A 626 32.05 15.29 0.44
N LEU A 627 32.50 16.39 1.07
CA LEU A 627 32.95 17.58 0.35
C LEU A 627 34.12 17.28 -0.61
N VAL A 628 35.08 16.43 -0.20
CA VAL A 628 36.24 16.07 -1.03
C VAL A 628 35.87 15.16 -2.22
N LEU A 629 34.68 14.57 -2.20
CA LEU A 629 34.19 13.63 -3.22
C LEU A 629 33.20 14.27 -4.21
N GLN A 630 32.92 15.57 -4.07
CA GLN A 630 32.06 16.29 -5.02
C GLN A 630 32.75 16.39 -6.39
N SER A 631 32.08 15.96 -7.45
CA SER A 631 32.60 16.09 -8.81
C SER A 631 32.49 17.54 -9.33
N ASP A 632 33.22 17.86 -10.40
CA ASP A 632 33.15 19.17 -11.09
C ASP A 632 31.73 19.55 -11.53
N SER A 633 30.86 18.56 -11.75
CA SER A 633 29.45 18.79 -12.08
C SER A 633 28.59 19.25 -10.90
N GLY A 634 29.11 19.16 -9.68
CA GLY A 634 28.39 19.33 -8.43
C GLY A 634 27.73 18.07 -7.88
N LEU A 635 27.62 17.02 -8.67
CA LEU A 635 27.03 15.74 -8.26
C LEU A 635 28.07 14.82 -7.59
N TRP A 636 27.57 13.80 -6.89
CA TRP A 636 28.35 12.69 -6.36
C TRP A 636 28.13 11.40 -7.15
N HIS A 637 29.12 10.51 -7.08
CA HIS A 637 29.11 9.21 -7.73
C HIS A 637 28.28 8.18 -6.96
N GLN A 638 27.68 7.22 -7.67
CA GLN A 638 26.90 6.11 -7.12
C GLN A 638 27.68 5.32 -6.05
N VAL A 639 28.96 5.06 -6.30
CA VAL A 639 29.90 4.62 -5.26
C VAL A 639 30.85 5.78 -5.01
N LEU A 640 30.80 6.35 -3.81
CA LEU A 640 31.34 7.69 -3.54
C LEU A 640 32.84 7.82 -3.79
N ASN A 641 33.60 6.76 -3.52
CA ASN A 641 35.05 6.72 -3.68
C ASN A 641 35.50 6.10 -5.02
N ALA A 642 34.59 5.96 -5.99
CA ALA A 642 34.83 5.35 -7.30
C ALA A 642 34.28 6.24 -8.42
N SER A 643 35.13 7.15 -8.89
CA SER A 643 34.81 8.20 -9.88
C SER A 643 34.39 7.68 -11.26
N GLU A 644 34.65 6.41 -11.55
CA GLU A 644 34.22 5.71 -12.76
C GLU A 644 32.74 5.31 -12.73
N THR A 645 32.12 5.29 -11.55
CA THR A 645 30.70 4.99 -11.42
C THR A 645 29.86 6.18 -11.85
N TYR A 646 28.61 5.95 -12.26
CA TYR A 646 27.75 7.04 -12.73
C TYR A 646 27.42 8.04 -11.61
N LEU A 647 27.22 9.32 -11.98
CA LEU A 647 26.73 10.34 -11.06
C LEU A 647 25.29 10.06 -10.65
N GLU A 648 24.99 10.09 -9.36
CA GLU A 648 23.67 9.70 -8.82
C GLU A 648 22.96 10.89 -8.17
N ALA A 649 21.69 11.06 -8.52
CA ALA A 649 20.95 12.28 -8.24
C ALA A 649 20.40 12.31 -6.80
N SER A 650 19.93 11.18 -6.27
CA SER A 650 19.31 11.15 -4.93
C SER A 650 20.31 11.42 -3.80
N CYS A 651 21.51 10.84 -3.84
CA CYS A 651 22.56 11.10 -2.85
C CYS A 651 23.04 12.55 -2.92
N THR A 652 23.22 13.09 -4.13
CA THR A 652 23.59 14.48 -4.35
C THR A 652 22.59 15.43 -3.68
N ALA A 653 21.29 15.17 -3.87
CA ALA A 653 20.24 15.99 -3.28
C ALA A 653 20.23 15.88 -1.74
N MET A 654 20.47 14.70 -1.16
CA MET A 654 20.62 14.54 0.30
C MET A 654 21.83 15.30 0.86
N PHE A 655 22.97 15.30 0.17
CA PHE A 655 24.13 16.07 0.59
C PHE A 655 23.89 17.58 0.49
N ALA A 656 23.27 18.05 -0.60
CA ALA A 656 22.87 19.45 -0.74
C ALA A 656 21.92 19.90 0.38
N TYR A 657 20.91 19.07 0.69
CA TYR A 657 19.98 19.30 1.80
C TYR A 657 20.73 19.44 3.14
N ALA A 658 21.60 18.49 3.46
CA ALA A 658 22.28 18.48 4.74
C ALA A 658 23.32 19.61 4.87
N PHE A 659 24.06 19.93 3.80
CA PHE A 659 24.98 21.06 3.79
C PHE A 659 24.22 22.38 3.99
N ALA A 660 23.09 22.57 3.29
CA ALA A 660 22.26 23.76 3.45
C ALA A 660 21.77 23.95 4.90
N ARG A 661 21.29 22.86 5.53
CA ARG A 661 20.89 22.87 6.93
C ARG A 661 22.05 23.12 7.88
N GLY A 662 23.18 22.45 7.68
CA GLY A 662 24.37 22.63 8.52
C GLY A 662 24.86 24.07 8.56
N VAL A 663 24.73 24.81 7.44
CA VAL A 663 25.01 26.25 7.39
C VAL A 663 23.92 27.05 8.11
N ARG A 664 22.64 26.85 7.77
CA ARG A 664 21.51 27.59 8.36
C ARG A 664 21.41 27.45 9.87
N PHE A 665 21.75 26.29 10.41
CA PHE A 665 21.70 25.99 11.84
C PHE A 665 23.05 26.16 12.56
N SER A 666 24.07 26.69 11.86
CA SER A 666 25.40 26.97 12.44
C SER A 666 26.10 25.74 13.05
N TRP A 667 25.96 24.57 12.41
CA TRP A 667 26.59 23.32 12.86
C TRP A 667 27.97 23.09 12.25
N LEU A 668 28.27 23.74 11.14
CA LEU A 668 29.48 23.52 10.35
C LEU A 668 30.60 24.48 10.75
N ARG A 669 31.81 23.96 10.86
CA ARG A 669 33.03 24.74 11.18
C ARG A 669 33.42 25.73 10.07
N GLU A 670 33.25 25.34 8.81
CA GLU A 670 33.63 26.14 7.63
C GLU A 670 32.40 26.42 6.73
N PRO A 671 31.39 27.17 7.19
CA PRO A 671 30.07 27.23 6.57
C PRO A 671 30.07 27.65 5.09
N ASN A 672 30.97 28.56 4.69
CA ASN A 672 31.03 29.06 3.31
C ASN A 672 31.33 27.95 2.28
N ARG A 673 32.24 27.03 2.60
CA ARG A 673 32.61 25.93 1.70
C ARG A 673 31.41 25.01 1.42
N TYR A 674 30.60 24.78 2.44
CA TYR A 674 29.42 23.93 2.33
C TYR A 674 28.23 24.63 1.68
N ALA A 675 28.09 25.95 1.86
CA ALA A 675 27.12 26.75 1.11
C ALA A 675 27.42 26.70 -0.40
N GLU A 676 28.68 26.91 -0.79
CA GLU A 676 29.13 26.79 -2.18
C GLU A 676 28.88 25.39 -2.75
N ALA A 677 29.24 24.34 -1.99
CA ALA A 677 29.00 22.96 -2.39
C ALA A 677 27.50 22.64 -2.57
N ALA A 678 26.63 23.13 -1.68
CA ALA A 678 25.19 22.95 -1.78
C ALA A 678 24.60 23.66 -3.02
N PHE A 679 25.08 24.88 -3.33
CA PHE A 679 24.67 25.60 -4.53
C PHE A 679 25.14 24.91 -5.81
N LEU A 680 26.38 24.44 -5.84
CA LEU A 680 26.93 23.70 -6.97
C LEU A 680 26.14 22.40 -7.21
N ALA A 681 25.82 21.66 -6.14
CA ALA A 681 25.01 20.45 -6.21
C ALA A 681 23.62 20.72 -6.79
N TRP A 682 22.91 21.73 -6.29
CA TRP A 682 21.58 22.09 -6.79
C TRP A 682 21.60 22.60 -8.24
N ASN A 683 22.62 23.36 -8.62
CA ASN A 683 22.81 23.78 -10.00
C ASN A 683 23.04 22.57 -10.92
N GLY A 684 23.90 21.63 -10.53
CA GLY A 684 24.11 20.38 -11.25
C GLY A 684 22.84 19.55 -11.40
N LEU A 685 22.06 19.39 -10.31
CA LEU A 685 20.80 18.66 -10.32
C LEU A 685 19.76 19.28 -11.26
N SER A 686 19.56 20.60 -11.19
CA SER A 686 18.60 21.30 -12.06
C SER A 686 19.00 21.34 -13.53
N ARG A 687 20.29 21.15 -13.84
CA ARG A 687 20.83 21.06 -15.21
C ARG A 687 20.81 19.65 -15.79
N ILE A 688 21.07 18.64 -14.97
CA ILE A 688 21.38 17.28 -15.45
C ILE A 688 20.30 16.28 -15.04
N ALA A 689 19.67 16.44 -13.88
CA ALA A 689 18.75 15.46 -13.31
C ALA A 689 17.28 15.88 -13.34
N ILE A 690 16.96 17.18 -13.43
CA ILE A 690 15.57 17.67 -13.47
C ILE A 690 15.29 18.28 -14.83
N ASP A 691 14.32 17.73 -15.57
CA ASP A 691 13.88 18.31 -16.83
C ASP A 691 12.80 19.39 -16.64
N ARG A 692 12.54 20.16 -17.69
CA ARG A 692 11.57 21.27 -17.70
C ARG A 692 10.12 20.83 -17.54
N GLN A 693 9.83 19.53 -17.61
CA GLN A 693 8.52 18.94 -17.29
C GLN A 693 8.42 18.47 -15.84
N GLY A 694 9.51 18.56 -15.07
CA GLY A 694 9.58 18.13 -13.68
C GLY A 694 9.80 16.64 -13.53
N ASN A 695 10.24 15.91 -14.58
CA ASN A 695 10.70 14.56 -14.36
C ASN A 695 12.09 14.59 -13.71
N VAL A 696 12.31 13.62 -12.81
CA VAL A 696 13.57 13.42 -12.12
C VAL A 696 14.29 12.23 -12.73
N HIS A 697 15.53 12.43 -13.15
CA HIS A 697 16.40 11.44 -13.76
C HIS A 697 17.59 11.15 -12.84
N GLY A 698 18.33 10.08 -13.14
CA GLY A 698 19.55 9.76 -12.41
C GLY A 698 19.38 9.24 -10.99
N VAL A 699 18.17 8.86 -10.60
CA VAL A 699 17.87 8.24 -9.30
C VAL A 699 18.07 6.74 -9.44
N CYS A 700 18.96 6.13 -8.64
CA CYS A 700 19.18 4.70 -8.72
C CYS A 700 18.00 3.90 -8.13
N SER A 701 17.67 2.76 -8.73
CA SER A 701 16.60 1.87 -8.25
C SER A 701 16.86 1.29 -6.86
N GLY A 702 15.84 0.67 -6.24
CA GLY A 702 15.95 0.05 -4.92
C GLY A 702 17.07 -1.00 -4.85
N SER A 703 17.85 -0.96 -3.77
CA SER A 703 19.10 -1.71 -3.66
C SER A 703 18.98 -2.91 -2.72
N ARG A 704 19.74 -3.97 -3.02
CA ARG A 704 20.21 -4.95 -2.03
C ARG A 704 21.58 -4.52 -1.53
N TYR A 705 22.49 -5.45 -1.27
CA TYR A 705 23.87 -5.14 -0.92
C TYR A 705 24.82 -6.14 -1.56
N ALA A 706 26.07 -5.72 -1.69
CA ALA A 706 27.18 -6.55 -2.14
C ALA A 706 28.52 -6.08 -1.54
N PHE A 707 29.53 -6.94 -1.60
CA PHE A 707 30.91 -6.70 -1.16
C PHE A 707 31.83 -6.14 -2.26
N HIS A 708 31.27 -5.70 -3.38
CA HIS A 708 32.01 -5.25 -4.56
C HIS A 708 31.23 -4.12 -5.26
N PRO A 709 31.92 -3.13 -5.83
CA PRO A 709 31.28 -1.93 -6.41
C PRO A 709 30.51 -2.21 -7.70
N GLU A 710 30.85 -3.28 -8.44
CA GLU A 710 30.23 -3.61 -9.73
C GLU A 710 28.73 -3.83 -9.59
N TYR A 711 28.27 -4.48 -8.51
CA TYR A 711 26.84 -4.57 -8.21
C TYR A 711 26.15 -3.19 -8.20
N TYR A 712 26.74 -2.23 -7.50
CA TYR A 712 26.15 -0.89 -7.36
C TYR A 712 26.22 -0.07 -8.64
N ASN A 713 27.24 -0.31 -9.48
CA ASN A 713 27.43 0.42 -10.72
C ASN A 713 26.66 -0.21 -11.90
N GLU A 714 26.62 -1.54 -11.96
CA GLU A 714 26.17 -2.31 -13.12
C GLU A 714 24.75 -2.84 -12.99
N ASP A 715 24.32 -3.24 -11.79
CA ASP A 715 23.00 -3.82 -11.56
C ASP A 715 21.99 -2.79 -11.05
N LEU A 716 22.43 -1.84 -10.22
CA LEU A 716 21.59 -0.75 -9.73
C LEU A 716 21.58 0.40 -10.72
N ARG A 717 20.75 0.28 -11.77
CA ARG A 717 20.58 1.34 -12.77
C ARG A 717 19.57 2.40 -12.33
N THR A 718 19.62 3.54 -13.01
CA THR A 718 18.76 4.69 -12.74
C THR A 718 17.38 4.53 -13.35
N VAL A 719 16.35 4.97 -12.63
CA VAL A 719 14.95 4.94 -13.06
C VAL A 719 14.42 6.37 -13.03
N THR A 720 13.86 6.83 -14.14
CA THR A 720 13.22 8.16 -14.22
C THR A 720 11.95 8.16 -13.36
N ASN A 721 11.76 9.22 -12.58
CA ASN A 721 10.66 9.39 -11.62
C ASN A 721 10.57 8.29 -10.58
N ASP A 722 11.73 7.76 -10.17
CA ASP A 722 11.78 6.84 -9.06
C ASP A 722 11.45 7.56 -7.73
N ASN A 723 10.53 6.98 -6.96
CA ASN A 723 9.99 7.55 -5.72
C ASN A 723 11.06 7.75 -4.63
N HIS A 724 12.21 7.09 -4.70
CA HIS A 724 13.31 7.29 -3.75
C HIS A 724 13.93 8.70 -3.89
N GLY A 725 13.83 9.32 -5.07
CA GLY A 725 14.49 10.60 -5.37
C GLY A 725 13.56 11.80 -5.45
N ILE A 726 12.30 11.64 -5.87
CA ILE A 726 11.38 12.77 -6.13
C ILE A 726 11.20 13.67 -4.90
N GLY A 727 10.84 13.09 -3.76
CA GLY A 727 10.71 13.82 -2.49
C GLY A 727 12.00 14.49 -2.05
N ILE A 728 13.13 13.83 -2.25
CA ILE A 728 14.44 14.33 -1.87
C ILE A 728 14.87 15.51 -2.73
N MET A 729 14.56 15.52 -4.03
CA MET A 729 14.78 16.68 -4.90
C MET A 729 14.00 17.91 -4.41
N MET A 730 12.74 17.69 -4.02
CA MET A 730 11.88 18.72 -3.44
C MET A 730 12.46 19.28 -2.12
N LEU A 731 12.91 18.39 -1.23
CA LEU A 731 13.53 18.78 0.05
C LEU A 731 14.84 19.55 -0.17
N ALA A 732 15.71 19.06 -1.04
CA ALA A 732 16.99 19.69 -1.35
C ALA A 732 16.81 21.09 -1.95
N GLY A 733 15.94 21.23 -2.96
CA GLY A 733 15.65 22.54 -3.55
C GLY A 733 15.02 23.51 -2.55
N THR A 734 14.14 23.00 -1.67
CA THR A 734 13.54 23.80 -0.61
C THR A 734 14.59 24.32 0.38
N GLU A 735 15.49 23.46 0.88
CA GLU A 735 16.54 23.86 1.82
C GLU A 735 17.61 24.75 1.18
N VAL A 736 17.95 24.53 -0.08
CA VAL A 736 18.88 25.41 -0.81
C VAL A 736 18.29 26.80 -1.03
N ALA A 737 17.01 26.90 -1.42
CA ALA A 737 16.34 28.19 -1.55
C ALA A 737 16.24 28.93 -0.19
N LYS A 738 15.93 28.18 0.86
CA LYS A 738 15.96 28.63 2.26
C LYS A 738 17.35 29.10 2.71
N LEU A 739 18.43 28.48 2.24
CA LEU A 739 19.81 28.90 2.51
C LEU A 739 20.13 30.20 1.77
N LYS A 740 19.76 30.32 0.50
CA LYS A 740 19.95 31.57 -0.26
C LYS A 740 19.26 32.75 0.44
N GLY A 741 18.04 32.54 0.95
CA GLY A 741 17.33 33.52 1.76
C GLY A 741 18.08 33.88 3.05
N TYR A 742 18.55 32.88 3.80
CA TYR A 742 19.31 33.07 5.04
C TYR A 742 20.62 33.86 4.86
N LEU A 743 21.35 33.63 3.77
CA LEU A 743 22.60 34.37 3.48
C LEU A 743 22.36 35.79 2.96
N SER A 744 21.14 36.09 2.51
CA SER A 744 20.74 37.41 2.00
C SER A 744 20.10 38.30 3.07
N SER A 745 19.69 37.72 4.21
CA SER A 745 19.15 38.41 5.38
C SER A 745 20.24 38.76 6.37
#